data_AF-A0A2R5G9D0-F1
#
_entry.id   AF-A0A2R5G9D0-F1
#
_cell.length_a   1.000
_cell.length_b   1.000
_cell.length_c   1.000
_cell.angle_alpha   90.00
_cell.angle_beta   90.00
_cell.angle_gamma   90.00
#
_symmetry.space_group_name_H-M   'P 1'
#
loop_
_entity.id
_entity.type
_entity.pdbx_description
1 polymer ?
#
loop_
_entity_poly.entity_id
_entity_poly.type
_entity_poly.pdbx_seq_one_letter_code
_entity_poly.pdbx_strand_id
1 'polypeptide(L)'
;MQQRAVLGVVRRVAAHPNADKLRLCEVDVGAKEALQIVCGAPNVREGLRVAVARVGTQLEVPELKSEAAEPLKWSKMKLKKSKIRGEASNGMMCSLHELGFTSQTEDLHAGIWEIQGEVVADAQPGSPIGDDWPQRCIADAVSVQDARAPLTSLEKHWDTAGALSEAGALLQWDRSTMMPAAAAPARARQQSVLTRVVHEMNTSAEYDGLLQEARSPTVQANLNAFEKRSVELATRELALNKAISSETVAQRAKLQAETLTRWEKARELGKWKIVEPVFADLLEISRDIARDQAAVLAQVAPDTAPKGAYGALVQEYVMDIDEDGIADIFATLKKRLSPLVQGAEAAAPSPALDASASGTAFEIAKQKEFSNAVLKSVFGKELAKTRLDESVHPFSIGISDGDVRITTRYNPDNLREGLMGSMHEAGHALYELGAPARGWPAGTFLDIATHESQSLFLERMIGQSRPFCKWIQGRYAQTFGYGRLDQDQRAGLEDLLLAGLNARSDTFVRVDADELAYPLHVIARFELERSLFDGSLAVKDLPQAWIDTHAELLGRAPPADDGKKNVLQDTHWYAGYFGYFPSYTIGAMAAHQLFTTMQGDLGADNVSGLIEKGNFEPIVGWLRENVHAHGRMDSGVQGLLKRVTGRTLDANAYCDYLEQKYSS
;
A
#
# COMPACT_ATOMS: atom_id res chain seq x y z
N MET A 1 11.66 38.87 -44.78
CA MET A 1 11.21 38.62 -43.40
C MET A 1 12.36 38.02 -42.62
N GLN A 2 12.83 38.67 -41.55
CA GLN A 2 13.98 38.21 -40.75
C GLN A 2 13.58 37.01 -39.88
N GLN A 3 14.31 35.90 -39.99
CA GLN A 3 14.12 34.69 -39.17
C GLN A 3 14.29 35.02 -37.67
N ARG A 4 13.21 34.88 -36.90
CA ARG A 4 13.13 35.25 -35.47
C ARG A 4 13.79 34.22 -34.54
N ALA A 5 13.59 32.93 -34.76
CA ALA A 5 14.24 31.82 -34.06
C ALA A 5 14.00 30.50 -34.81
N VAL A 6 14.72 29.44 -34.44
CA VAL A 6 14.47 28.06 -34.92
C VAL A 6 14.17 27.15 -33.73
N LEU A 7 13.48 26.04 -33.98
CA LEU A 7 13.28 24.98 -32.99
C LEU A 7 14.63 24.33 -32.65
N GLY A 8 14.94 24.23 -31.37
CA GLY A 8 16.10 23.51 -30.85
C GLY A 8 15.69 22.43 -29.86
N VAL A 9 16.52 21.38 -29.75
CA VAL A 9 16.36 20.31 -28.76
C VAL A 9 17.62 20.25 -27.90
N VAL A 10 17.45 20.40 -26.58
CA VAL A 10 18.57 20.31 -25.64
C VAL A 10 19.01 18.84 -25.55
N ARG A 11 20.19 18.53 -26.05
CA ARG A 11 20.77 17.17 -26.03
C ARG A 11 21.47 16.87 -24.73
N ARG A 12 22.15 17.87 -24.16
CA ARG A 12 22.95 17.71 -22.95
C ARG A 12 22.96 18.98 -22.13
N VAL A 13 22.93 18.84 -20.80
CA VAL A 13 23.08 19.96 -19.85
C VAL A 13 24.19 19.66 -18.84
N ALA A 14 25.22 20.49 -18.81
CA ALA A 14 26.34 20.38 -17.86
C ALA A 14 26.46 21.63 -16.97
N ALA A 15 27.05 21.48 -15.78
CA ALA A 15 27.38 22.62 -14.92
C ALA A 15 28.44 23.51 -15.59
N HIS A 16 28.29 24.83 -15.48
CA HIS A 16 29.29 25.76 -16.01
C HIS A 16 30.52 25.78 -15.09
N PRO A 17 31.75 25.61 -15.61
CA PRO A 17 32.96 25.44 -14.77
C PRO A 17 33.29 26.65 -13.90
N ASN A 18 32.88 27.85 -14.34
CA ASN A 18 33.20 29.13 -13.69
C ASN A 18 31.98 29.89 -13.14
N ALA A 19 30.80 29.26 -13.00
CA ALA A 19 29.59 29.94 -12.49
C ALA A 19 28.49 28.98 -12.01
N ASP A 20 28.08 29.08 -10.75
CA ASP A 20 27.11 28.16 -10.12
C ASP A 20 25.70 28.22 -10.71
N LYS A 21 25.29 29.42 -11.18
CA LYS A 21 23.95 29.68 -11.72
C LYS A 21 23.86 29.51 -13.24
N LEU A 22 24.94 29.11 -13.91
CA LEU A 22 24.96 28.90 -15.36
C LEU A 22 25.10 27.41 -15.69
N ARG A 23 24.63 27.06 -16.88
CA ARG A 23 24.72 25.73 -17.48
C ARG A 23 25.30 25.82 -18.88
N LEU A 24 26.10 24.83 -19.27
CA LEU A 24 26.55 24.62 -20.64
C LEU A 24 25.61 23.62 -21.30
N CYS A 25 24.89 24.08 -22.33
CA CYS A 25 23.91 23.28 -23.02
C CYS A 25 24.39 22.97 -24.44
N GLU A 26 24.30 21.71 -24.85
CA GLU A 26 24.43 21.31 -26.25
C GLU A 26 23.03 21.24 -26.87
N VAL A 27 22.76 22.10 -27.85
CA VAL A 27 21.42 22.26 -28.44
C VAL A 27 21.46 21.90 -29.92
N ASP A 28 20.72 20.86 -30.28
CA ASP A 28 20.51 20.46 -31.67
C ASP A 28 19.54 21.43 -32.33
N VAL A 29 19.98 22.08 -33.40
CA VAL A 29 19.18 23.00 -34.20
C VAL A 29 19.14 22.54 -35.67
N GLY A 30 19.31 21.26 -35.95
CA GLY A 30 19.32 20.73 -37.33
C GLY A 30 20.56 21.11 -38.13
N ALA A 31 21.66 21.42 -37.45
CA ALA A 31 22.97 21.65 -38.06
C ALA A 31 23.84 20.39 -37.93
N LYS A 32 24.96 20.32 -38.68
CA LYS A 32 25.90 19.19 -38.63
C LYS A 32 26.49 18.95 -37.24
N GLU A 33 26.59 20.00 -36.43
CA GLU A 33 27.06 19.95 -35.05
C GLU A 33 26.08 20.72 -34.14
N ALA A 34 25.88 20.23 -32.91
CA ALA A 34 25.06 20.91 -31.92
C ALA A 34 25.69 22.24 -31.48
N LEU A 35 24.86 23.22 -31.15
CA LEU A 35 25.32 24.51 -30.65
C LEU A 35 25.59 24.45 -29.15
N GLN A 36 26.80 24.87 -28.74
CA GLN A 36 27.06 25.19 -27.34
C GLN A 36 26.44 26.53 -26.97
N ILE A 37 25.50 26.53 -26.02
CA ILE A 37 24.80 27.71 -25.51
C ILE A 37 24.94 27.75 -23.99
N VAL A 38 25.42 28.87 -23.46
CA VAL A 38 25.42 29.12 -22.00
C VAL A 38 24.03 29.58 -21.58
N CYS A 39 23.39 28.89 -20.65
CA CYS A 39 22.03 29.16 -20.19
C CYS A 39 21.98 29.41 -18.68
N GLY A 40 21.21 30.41 -18.25
CA GLY A 40 20.94 30.68 -16.83
C GLY A 40 19.49 30.44 -16.41
N ALA A 41 18.64 29.92 -17.32
CA ALA A 41 17.23 29.72 -17.03
C ALA A 41 17.02 28.54 -16.06
N PRO A 42 16.16 28.69 -15.04
CA PRO A 42 15.98 27.67 -14.01
C PRO A 42 15.32 26.40 -14.55
N ASN A 43 14.61 26.48 -15.68
CA ASN A 43 13.82 25.40 -16.27
C ASN A 43 14.55 24.59 -17.38
N VAL A 44 15.85 24.84 -17.62
CA VAL A 44 16.61 24.10 -18.65
C VAL A 44 16.91 22.66 -18.22
N ARG A 45 16.57 21.68 -19.08
CA ARG A 45 16.81 20.24 -18.88
C ARG A 45 17.04 19.52 -20.21
N GLU A 46 17.62 18.32 -20.15
CA GLU A 46 17.80 17.48 -21.34
C GLU A 46 16.46 17.05 -21.94
N GLY A 47 16.38 16.95 -23.27
CA GLY A 47 15.16 16.65 -24.04
C GLY A 47 14.25 17.84 -24.32
N LEU A 48 14.51 19.01 -23.72
CA LEU A 48 13.67 20.20 -23.85
C LEU A 48 13.63 20.73 -25.29
N ARG A 49 12.43 21.00 -25.81
CA ARG A 49 12.19 21.69 -27.08
C ARG A 49 12.04 23.18 -26.84
N VAL A 50 12.87 24.00 -27.49
CA VAL A 50 13.00 25.43 -27.19
C VAL A 50 13.15 26.28 -28.44
N ALA A 51 12.82 27.57 -28.34
CA ALA A 51 13.15 28.53 -29.38
C ALA A 51 14.63 28.95 -29.26
N VAL A 52 15.40 28.80 -30.33
CA VAL A 52 16.82 29.15 -30.38
C VAL A 52 17.05 30.27 -31.39
N ALA A 53 17.56 31.39 -30.89
CA ALA A 53 18.13 32.45 -31.70
C ALA A 53 19.59 32.13 -32.04
N ARG A 54 19.90 32.05 -33.34
CA ARG A 54 21.27 31.83 -33.82
C ARG A 54 22.03 33.16 -33.87
N VAL A 55 23.36 33.07 -33.87
CA VAL A 55 24.22 34.26 -34.08
C VAL A 55 23.80 34.99 -35.35
N GLY A 56 23.60 36.30 -35.24
CA GLY A 56 23.12 37.16 -36.32
C GLY A 56 21.64 37.53 -36.23
N THR A 57 20.84 36.82 -35.42
CA THR A 57 19.43 37.14 -35.14
C THR A 57 19.31 38.47 -34.39
N GLN A 58 18.27 39.26 -34.69
CA GLN A 58 17.91 40.45 -33.92
C GLN A 58 16.84 40.08 -32.90
N LEU A 59 17.10 40.39 -31.63
CA LEU A 59 16.21 40.14 -30.49
C LEU A 59 15.85 41.45 -29.79
N GLU A 60 14.72 41.45 -29.09
CA GLU A 60 14.35 42.54 -28.19
C GLU A 60 14.78 42.17 -26.78
N VAL A 61 15.73 42.92 -26.22
CA VAL A 61 16.30 42.68 -24.90
C VAL A 61 16.06 43.90 -24.00
N PRO A 62 15.86 43.70 -22.69
CA PRO A 62 15.63 44.81 -21.78
C PRO A 62 16.94 45.60 -21.59
N GLU A 63 16.86 46.93 -21.65
CA GLU A 63 17.95 47.82 -21.30
C GLU A 63 18.20 47.74 -19.78
N LEU A 64 19.29 47.09 -19.39
CA LEU A 64 19.78 47.14 -18.01
C LEU A 64 20.28 48.56 -17.70
N LYS A 65 19.43 49.39 -17.09
CA LYS A 65 19.87 50.54 -16.31
C LYS A 65 19.53 50.33 -14.84
N SER A 66 20.53 50.59 -14.00
CA SER A 66 20.45 50.47 -12.55
C SER A 66 19.53 51.54 -11.95
N GLU A 67 18.70 51.06 -11.03
CA GLU A 67 17.96 51.78 -9.99
C GLU A 67 16.67 52.53 -10.39
N ALA A 68 15.60 52.13 -9.67
CA ALA A 68 14.27 52.71 -9.49
C ALA A 68 13.24 52.62 -10.65
N ALA A 69 12.28 51.70 -10.46
CA ALA A 69 10.83 51.79 -10.73
C ALA A 69 10.30 52.53 -11.99
N GLU A 70 11.03 52.52 -13.11
CA GLU A 70 10.46 52.80 -14.44
C GLU A 70 10.20 51.50 -15.22
N PRO A 71 9.20 51.45 -16.12
CA PRO A 71 8.98 50.29 -16.99
C PRO A 71 10.23 49.99 -17.82
N LEU A 72 10.59 48.70 -17.92
CA LEU A 72 11.74 48.20 -18.68
C LEU A 72 11.70 48.76 -20.12
N LYS A 73 12.72 49.53 -20.51
CA LYS A 73 12.91 49.94 -21.91
C LYS A 73 13.51 48.78 -22.69
N TRP A 74 12.94 48.45 -23.84
CA TRP A 74 13.40 47.35 -24.69
C TRP A 74 14.17 47.89 -25.88
N SER A 75 15.32 47.28 -26.17
CA SER A 75 16.19 47.67 -27.28
C SER A 75 16.47 46.49 -28.20
N LYS A 76 16.65 46.77 -29.51
CA LYS A 76 16.99 45.74 -30.49
C LYS A 76 18.48 45.43 -30.43
N MET A 77 18.83 44.21 -30.04
CA MET A 77 20.20 43.71 -30.03
C MET A 77 20.40 42.66 -31.13
N LYS A 78 21.48 42.78 -31.91
CA LYS A 78 21.92 41.71 -32.81
C LYS A 78 22.81 40.72 -32.06
N LEU A 79 22.41 39.46 -31.99
CA LEU A 79 23.15 38.42 -31.30
C LEU A 79 24.50 38.15 -31.98
N LYS A 80 25.58 38.18 -31.21
CA LYS A 80 26.95 37.93 -31.69
C LYS A 80 27.54 36.74 -30.92
N LYS A 81 28.52 36.05 -31.50
CA LYS A 81 29.34 35.09 -30.75
C LYS A 81 29.97 35.82 -29.56
N SER A 82 29.82 35.25 -28.37
CA SER A 82 30.37 35.82 -27.14
C SER A 82 30.99 34.74 -26.27
N LYS A 83 31.83 35.16 -25.32
CA LYS A 83 32.27 34.32 -24.23
C LYS A 83 31.59 34.79 -22.95
N ILE A 84 30.89 33.90 -22.27
CA ILE A 84 30.25 34.17 -20.99
C ILE A 84 31.07 33.44 -19.94
N ARG A 85 31.70 34.18 -19.03
CA ARG A 85 32.55 33.62 -17.95
C ARG A 85 33.61 32.62 -18.44
N GLY A 86 34.19 32.90 -19.61
CA GLY A 86 35.27 32.11 -20.22
C GLY A 86 34.80 31.12 -21.29
N GLU A 87 33.54 30.69 -21.26
CA GLU A 87 33.01 29.67 -22.16
C GLU A 87 32.30 30.28 -23.37
N ALA A 88 32.40 29.63 -24.52
CA ALA A 88 31.75 30.09 -25.74
C ALA A 88 30.22 29.90 -25.67
N SER A 89 29.47 30.92 -26.08
CA SER A 89 28.03 30.83 -26.31
C SER A 89 27.71 31.19 -27.77
N ASN A 90 27.19 30.22 -28.52
CA ASN A 90 26.97 30.31 -29.96
C ASN A 90 25.50 30.51 -30.36
N GLY A 91 24.68 31.00 -29.42
CA GLY A 91 23.26 31.24 -29.60
C GLY A 91 22.61 31.67 -28.29
N MET A 92 21.30 31.77 -28.32
CA MET A 92 20.47 32.06 -27.14
C MET A 92 19.21 31.20 -27.20
N MET A 93 18.88 30.51 -26.11
CA MET A 93 17.56 29.92 -25.92
C MET A 93 16.66 31.04 -25.39
N CYS A 94 15.54 31.29 -26.06
CA CYS A 94 14.74 32.48 -25.85
C CYS A 94 13.49 32.18 -25.01
N SER A 95 13.13 33.13 -24.17
CA SER A 95 11.80 33.30 -23.61
C SER A 95 10.81 33.83 -24.66
N LEU A 96 9.51 33.74 -24.38
CA LEU A 96 8.47 34.36 -25.24
C LEU A 96 8.68 35.87 -25.39
N HIS A 97 9.12 36.53 -24.31
CA HIS A 97 9.37 37.96 -24.33
C HIS A 97 10.51 38.36 -25.28
N GLU A 98 11.63 37.63 -25.27
CA GLU A 98 12.79 37.93 -26.14
C GLU A 98 12.49 37.75 -27.63
N LEU A 99 11.47 36.93 -27.92
CA LEU A 99 10.94 36.73 -29.27
C LEU A 99 9.91 37.81 -29.68
N GLY A 100 9.60 38.75 -28.78
CA GLY A 100 8.65 39.84 -29.03
C GLY A 100 7.18 39.46 -28.79
N PHE A 101 6.91 38.39 -28.05
CA PHE A 101 5.55 38.00 -27.67
C PHE A 101 5.24 38.47 -26.25
N THR A 102 4.28 39.38 -26.11
CA THR A 102 3.75 39.85 -24.81
C THR A 102 2.42 39.16 -24.53
N SER A 103 2.36 38.21 -23.58
CA SER A 103 1.11 37.61 -23.10
C SER A 103 0.67 38.22 -21.77
N GLN A 104 -0.65 38.24 -21.51
CA GLN A 104 -1.25 38.73 -20.25
C GLN A 104 -1.17 37.74 -19.08
N THR A 105 -0.61 36.54 -19.29
CA THR A 105 -0.50 35.49 -18.28
C THR A 105 0.89 35.49 -17.66
N GLU A 106 1.01 35.90 -16.39
CA GLU A 106 2.29 36.05 -15.67
C GLU A 106 3.08 34.72 -15.53
N ASP A 107 2.42 33.56 -15.56
CA ASP A 107 3.04 32.25 -15.28
C ASP A 107 3.89 31.65 -16.42
N LEU A 108 3.74 32.14 -17.67
CA LEU A 108 4.53 31.66 -18.82
C LEU A 108 5.93 32.31 -18.93
N HIS A 109 6.29 33.19 -17.99
CA HIS A 109 7.48 34.05 -18.08
C HIS A 109 8.66 33.61 -17.19
N ALA A 110 8.55 32.51 -16.45
CA ALA A 110 9.62 32.00 -15.58
C ALA A 110 10.67 31.15 -16.36
N GLY A 111 11.45 31.78 -17.24
CA GLY A 111 12.61 31.16 -17.91
C GLY A 111 12.50 31.07 -19.43
N ILE A 112 13.16 30.06 -20.04
CA ILE A 112 13.13 29.84 -21.50
C ILE A 112 11.79 29.23 -21.93
N TRP A 113 11.32 29.56 -23.13
CA TRP A 113 10.05 29.02 -23.63
C TRP A 113 10.20 27.55 -23.99
N GLU A 114 9.47 26.70 -23.28
CA GLU A 114 9.30 25.29 -23.61
C GLU A 114 8.16 25.15 -24.63
N ILE A 115 8.50 24.64 -25.82
CA ILE A 115 7.55 24.49 -26.92
C ILE A 115 6.93 23.10 -26.87
N GLN A 116 5.63 23.03 -26.56
CA GLN A 116 4.83 21.80 -26.42
C GLN A 116 3.56 21.90 -27.28
N GLY A 117 2.83 20.80 -27.43
CA GLY A 117 1.56 20.74 -28.19
C GLY A 117 1.69 20.20 -29.62
N GLU A 118 0.57 20.08 -30.31
CA GLU A 118 0.51 19.51 -31.67
C GLU A 118 1.27 20.36 -32.69
N VAL A 119 1.41 21.66 -32.41
CA VAL A 119 2.16 22.64 -33.21
C VAL A 119 3.57 22.17 -33.59
N VAL A 120 4.19 21.34 -32.75
CA VAL A 120 5.56 20.84 -32.94
C VAL A 120 5.67 19.33 -33.15
N ALA A 121 4.55 18.60 -33.26
CA ALA A 121 4.58 17.13 -33.38
C ALA A 121 5.49 16.66 -34.53
N ASP A 122 5.42 17.34 -35.67
CA ASP A 122 6.19 17.00 -36.88
C ASP A 122 7.44 17.89 -37.10
N ALA A 123 7.67 18.87 -36.24
CA ALA A 123 8.75 19.84 -36.42
C ALA A 123 10.11 19.25 -36.02
N GLN A 124 11.05 19.23 -36.97
CA GLN A 124 12.43 18.81 -36.73
C GLN A 124 13.28 19.94 -36.12
N PRO A 125 14.37 19.61 -35.40
CA PRO A 125 15.38 20.60 -35.02
C PRO A 125 15.81 21.46 -36.22
N GLY A 126 15.84 22.78 -36.04
CA GLY A 126 16.18 23.75 -37.09
C GLY A 126 15.00 24.30 -37.88
N SER A 127 13.79 23.75 -37.71
CA SER A 127 12.58 24.31 -38.29
C SER A 127 12.39 25.77 -37.84
N PRO A 128 12.06 26.72 -38.74
CA PRO A 128 11.71 28.07 -38.35
C PRO A 128 10.51 28.08 -37.40
N ILE A 129 10.59 28.86 -36.32
CA ILE A 129 9.43 29.08 -35.43
C ILE A 129 8.40 29.92 -36.19
N GLY A 130 7.18 29.41 -36.32
CA GLY A 130 6.06 30.14 -36.93
C GLY A 130 5.59 31.30 -36.04
N ASP A 131 5.13 32.39 -36.65
CA ASP A 131 4.65 33.57 -35.91
C ASP A 131 3.36 33.27 -35.10
N ASP A 132 2.64 32.19 -35.44
CA ASP A 132 1.43 31.68 -34.79
C ASP A 132 1.71 30.62 -33.71
N TRP A 133 2.93 30.11 -33.62
CA TRP A 133 3.28 29.02 -32.70
C TRP A 133 3.00 29.36 -31.23
N PRO A 134 3.37 30.54 -30.71
CA PRO A 134 3.08 30.89 -29.32
C PRO A 134 1.59 30.89 -29.01
N GLN A 135 0.76 31.51 -29.86
CA GLN A 135 -0.69 31.58 -29.63
C GLN A 135 -1.32 30.19 -29.69
N ARG A 136 -0.84 29.33 -30.59
CA ARG A 136 -1.32 27.95 -30.68
C ARG A 136 -0.84 27.09 -29.51
N CYS A 137 0.41 27.22 -29.07
CA CYS A 137 0.89 26.53 -27.88
C CYS A 137 0.14 26.99 -26.61
N ILE A 138 -0.20 28.28 -26.51
CA ILE A 138 -1.04 28.81 -25.43
C ILE A 138 -2.46 28.25 -25.54
N ALA A 139 -3.05 28.23 -26.73
CA ALA A 139 -4.38 27.65 -26.94
C ALA A 139 -4.42 26.15 -26.62
N ASP A 140 -3.39 25.39 -27.01
CA ASP A 140 -3.23 23.97 -26.69
C ASP A 140 -3.09 23.78 -25.17
N ALA A 141 -2.27 24.60 -24.50
CA ALA A 141 -2.10 24.54 -23.05
C ALA A 141 -3.40 24.87 -22.29
N VAL A 142 -4.14 25.89 -22.72
CA VAL A 142 -5.46 26.25 -22.18
C VAL A 142 -6.46 25.11 -22.45
N SER A 143 -6.46 24.53 -23.65
CA SER A 143 -7.34 23.40 -23.98
C SER A 143 -7.04 22.16 -23.13
N VAL A 144 -5.77 21.88 -22.83
CA VAL A 144 -5.38 20.79 -21.93
C VAL A 144 -5.78 21.10 -20.50
N GLN A 145 -5.61 22.34 -20.04
CA GLN A 145 -6.01 22.76 -18.70
C GLN A 145 -7.54 22.66 -18.51
N ASP A 146 -8.32 23.11 -19.49
CA ASP A 146 -9.77 22.98 -19.51
C ASP A 146 -10.18 21.51 -19.56
N ALA A 147 -9.50 20.69 -20.38
CA ALA A 147 -9.74 19.24 -20.44
C ALA A 147 -9.36 18.50 -19.15
N ARG A 148 -8.49 19.07 -18.30
CA ARG A 148 -8.09 18.48 -17.01
C ARG A 148 -8.82 19.07 -15.81
N ALA A 149 -9.63 20.10 -16.00
CA ALA A 149 -10.37 20.76 -14.91
C ALA A 149 -11.20 19.80 -14.03
N PRO A 150 -11.90 18.78 -14.57
CA PRO A 150 -12.61 17.80 -13.74
C PRO A 150 -11.67 17.02 -12.82
N LEU A 151 -10.48 16.63 -13.30
CA LEU A 151 -9.48 15.95 -12.49
C LEU A 151 -8.97 16.85 -11.37
N THR A 152 -8.66 18.12 -11.65
CA THR A 152 -8.22 19.06 -10.61
C THR A 152 -9.28 19.27 -9.53
N SER A 153 -10.57 19.20 -9.88
CA SER A 153 -11.66 19.23 -8.90
C SER A 153 -11.74 17.93 -8.09
N LEU A 154 -11.56 16.77 -8.73
CA LEU A 154 -11.46 15.47 -8.05
C LEU A 154 -10.29 15.42 -7.07
N GLU A 155 -9.12 15.96 -7.44
CA GLU A 155 -7.95 16.05 -6.56
C GLU A 155 -8.26 16.79 -5.26
N LYS A 156 -8.92 17.96 -5.36
CA LYS A 156 -9.35 18.74 -4.18
C LYS A 156 -10.38 17.99 -3.35
N HIS A 157 -11.31 17.30 -4.01
CA HIS A 157 -12.31 16.47 -3.33
C HIS A 157 -11.65 15.35 -2.54
N TRP A 158 -10.75 14.59 -3.17
CA TRP A 158 -10.03 13.50 -2.53
C TRP A 158 -9.10 13.97 -1.42
N ASP A 159 -8.41 15.10 -1.58
CA ASP A 159 -7.60 15.72 -0.53
C ASP A 159 -8.45 16.06 0.71
N THR A 160 -9.60 16.70 0.49
CA THR A 160 -10.52 17.07 1.59
C THR A 160 -11.10 15.84 2.29
N ALA A 161 -11.62 14.87 1.53
CA ALA A 161 -12.18 13.63 2.08
C ALA A 161 -11.10 12.78 2.77
N GLY A 162 -9.89 12.79 2.21
CA GLY A 162 -8.68 12.18 2.77
C GLY A 162 -8.37 12.76 4.13
N ALA A 163 -8.15 14.07 4.25
CA ALA A 163 -7.83 14.73 5.51
C ALA A 163 -8.86 14.46 6.64
N LEU A 164 -10.15 14.38 6.29
CA LEU A 164 -11.20 14.00 7.24
C LEU A 164 -11.08 12.54 7.69
N SER A 165 -10.74 11.65 6.77
CA SER A 165 -10.50 10.22 7.05
C SER A 165 -9.25 10.02 7.90
N GLU A 166 -8.17 10.76 7.62
CA GLU A 166 -6.92 10.79 8.40
C GLU A 166 -7.17 11.22 9.85
N ALA A 167 -7.97 12.28 10.06
CA ALA A 167 -8.39 12.69 11.39
C ALA A 167 -9.21 11.58 12.09
N GLY A 168 -10.08 10.90 11.36
CA GLY A 168 -10.81 9.73 11.85
C GLY A 168 -9.89 8.57 12.28
N ALA A 169 -8.84 8.30 11.50
CA ALA A 169 -7.83 7.28 11.79
C ALA A 169 -7.06 7.60 13.08
N LEU A 170 -6.65 8.86 13.29
CA LEU A 170 -6.03 9.29 14.55
C LEU A 170 -6.96 9.08 15.76
N LEU A 171 -8.26 9.41 15.61
CA LEU A 171 -9.25 9.17 16.66
C LEU A 171 -9.45 7.68 16.96
N GLN A 172 -9.35 6.81 15.94
CA GLN A 172 -9.38 5.36 16.12
C GLN A 172 -8.15 4.83 16.85
N TRP A 173 -6.97 5.32 16.48
CA TRP A 173 -5.72 4.98 17.16
C TRP A 173 -5.79 5.36 18.64
N ASP A 174 -6.18 6.61 18.93
CA ASP A 174 -6.27 7.13 20.30
C ASP A 174 -7.27 6.33 21.14
N ARG A 175 -8.41 5.94 20.53
CA ARG A 175 -9.44 5.11 21.18
C ARG A 175 -8.87 3.78 21.69
N SER A 176 -7.90 3.24 20.98
CA SER A 176 -7.37 1.89 21.20
C SER A 176 -6.07 1.88 22.02
N THR A 177 -5.57 3.06 22.42
CA THR A 177 -4.25 3.23 23.06
C THR A 177 -4.31 4.15 24.29
N MET A 178 -4.68 5.42 24.11
CA MET A 178 -4.49 6.48 25.12
C MET A 178 -5.80 6.97 25.75
N MET A 179 -6.94 6.79 25.07
CA MET A 179 -8.21 7.39 25.43
C MET A 179 -8.72 6.92 26.82
N PRO A 180 -9.13 7.84 27.72
CA PRO A 180 -9.83 7.47 28.94
C PRO A 180 -11.16 6.76 28.67
N ALA A 181 -11.48 5.71 29.43
CA ALA A 181 -12.69 4.91 29.24
C ALA A 181 -14.00 5.73 29.21
N ALA A 182 -14.11 6.76 30.06
CA ALA A 182 -15.30 7.62 30.13
C ALA A 182 -15.55 8.46 28.86
N ALA A 183 -14.54 8.62 27.98
CA ALA A 183 -14.68 9.38 26.74
C ALA A 183 -15.34 8.57 25.60
N ALA A 184 -15.59 7.27 25.79
CA ALA A 184 -16.10 6.39 24.75
C ALA A 184 -17.37 6.90 24.02
N PRO A 185 -18.42 7.45 24.72
CA PRO A 185 -19.59 7.98 24.02
C PRO A 185 -19.28 9.20 23.13
N ALA A 186 -18.39 10.08 23.58
CA ALA A 186 -17.99 11.25 22.81
C ALA A 186 -17.15 10.85 21.59
N ARG A 187 -16.22 9.89 21.76
CA ARG A 187 -15.40 9.36 20.67
C ARG A 187 -16.23 8.67 19.60
N ALA A 188 -17.18 7.83 20.00
CA ALA A 188 -18.10 7.16 19.07
C ALA A 188 -18.89 8.19 18.24
N ARG A 189 -19.38 9.27 18.86
CA ARG A 189 -20.04 10.37 18.14
C ARG A 189 -19.11 11.07 17.15
N GLN A 190 -17.87 11.39 17.54
CA GLN A 190 -16.89 12.03 16.65
C GLN A 190 -16.61 11.18 15.41
N GLN A 191 -16.32 9.89 15.60
CA GLN A 191 -16.05 8.97 14.49
C GLN A 191 -17.27 8.79 13.59
N SER A 192 -18.47 8.68 14.16
CA SER A 192 -19.72 8.58 13.40
C SER A 192 -19.98 9.81 12.53
N VAL A 193 -19.75 11.03 13.05
CA VAL A 193 -19.92 12.27 12.28
C VAL A 193 -18.92 12.34 11.13
N LEU A 194 -17.63 12.06 11.36
CA LEU A 194 -16.62 12.07 10.30
C LEU A 194 -16.93 11.04 9.21
N THR A 195 -17.25 9.80 9.60
CA THR A 195 -17.62 8.74 8.66
C THR A 195 -18.82 9.13 7.80
N ARG A 196 -19.85 9.74 8.42
CA ARG A 196 -21.04 10.21 7.70
C ARG A 196 -20.70 11.32 6.71
N VAL A 197 -19.91 12.32 7.10
CA VAL A 197 -19.54 13.44 6.21
C VAL A 197 -18.72 12.93 5.02
N VAL A 198 -17.73 12.07 5.25
CA VAL A 198 -16.94 11.46 4.17
C VAL A 198 -17.83 10.62 3.23
N HIS A 199 -18.77 9.85 3.77
CA HIS A 199 -19.73 9.08 2.97
C HIS A 199 -20.64 9.98 2.13
N GLU A 200 -21.20 11.05 2.72
CA GLU A 200 -22.02 12.04 2.00
C GLU A 200 -21.23 12.68 0.85
N MET A 201 -19.97 13.07 1.09
CA MET A 201 -19.08 13.59 0.05
C MET A 201 -18.87 12.57 -1.08
N ASN A 202 -18.52 11.33 -0.74
CA ASN A 202 -18.17 10.27 -1.70
C ASN A 202 -19.38 9.60 -2.37
N THR A 203 -20.60 10.05 -2.08
CA THR A 203 -21.83 9.62 -2.76
C THR A 203 -22.60 10.79 -3.39
N SER A 204 -22.09 12.01 -3.26
CA SER A 204 -22.75 13.23 -3.73
C SER A 204 -22.95 13.23 -5.25
N ALA A 205 -23.99 13.95 -5.70
CA ALA A 205 -24.25 14.14 -7.12
C ALA A 205 -23.13 14.94 -7.82
N GLU A 206 -22.50 15.87 -7.09
CA GLU A 206 -21.36 16.64 -7.58
C GLU A 206 -20.15 15.72 -7.86
N TYR A 207 -19.79 14.87 -6.89
CA TYR A 207 -18.69 13.92 -7.06
C TYR A 207 -18.94 12.92 -8.20
N ASP A 208 -20.17 12.42 -8.33
CA ASP A 208 -20.57 11.58 -9.47
C ASP A 208 -20.43 12.33 -10.80
N GLY A 209 -20.90 13.57 -10.88
CA GLY A 209 -20.75 14.42 -12.07
C GLY A 209 -19.28 14.60 -12.46
N LEU A 210 -18.40 14.90 -11.51
CA LEU A 210 -16.96 15.02 -11.75
C LEU A 210 -16.35 13.71 -12.27
N LEU A 211 -16.73 12.56 -11.72
CA LEU A 211 -16.26 11.26 -12.21
C LEU A 211 -16.82 10.90 -13.60
N GLN A 212 -18.04 11.33 -13.92
CA GLN A 212 -18.60 11.18 -15.27
C GLN A 212 -17.84 12.03 -16.28
N GLU A 213 -17.57 13.30 -15.96
CA GLU A 213 -16.78 14.20 -16.81
C GLU A 213 -15.35 13.69 -16.99
N ALA A 214 -14.71 13.23 -15.91
CA ALA A 214 -13.35 12.69 -15.94
C ALA A 214 -13.22 11.43 -16.81
N ARG A 215 -14.31 10.68 -17.01
CA ARG A 215 -14.38 9.51 -17.92
C ARG A 215 -14.67 9.88 -19.37
N SER A 216 -14.93 11.14 -19.69
CA SER A 216 -15.13 11.57 -21.08
C SER A 216 -13.87 11.29 -21.93
N PRO A 217 -14.02 10.97 -23.23
CA PRO A 217 -12.87 10.70 -24.10
C PRO A 217 -11.84 11.83 -24.13
N THR A 218 -12.32 13.08 -24.08
CA THR A 218 -11.47 14.28 -24.07
C THR A 218 -10.59 14.35 -22.83
N VAL A 219 -11.16 14.14 -21.64
CA VAL A 219 -10.37 14.15 -20.39
C VAL A 219 -9.44 12.95 -20.37
N GLN A 220 -9.95 11.75 -20.67
CA GLN A 220 -9.17 10.50 -20.67
C GLN A 220 -7.97 10.53 -21.61
N ALA A 221 -8.05 11.20 -22.77
CA ALA A 221 -6.91 11.37 -23.66
C ALA A 221 -5.75 12.15 -23.02
N ASN A 222 -6.05 12.98 -22.01
CA ASN A 222 -5.12 13.85 -21.31
C ASN A 222 -4.73 13.34 -19.91
N LEU A 223 -5.15 12.12 -19.52
CA LEU A 223 -4.79 11.50 -18.25
C LEU A 223 -3.65 10.49 -18.39
N ASN A 224 -2.75 10.47 -17.41
CA ASN A 224 -1.73 9.42 -17.28
C ASN A 224 -2.34 8.13 -16.70
N ALA A 225 -1.56 7.03 -16.66
CA ALA A 225 -2.07 5.74 -16.20
C ALA A 225 -2.56 5.74 -14.74
N PHE A 226 -1.86 6.45 -13.85
CA PHE A 226 -2.22 6.56 -12.43
C PHE A 226 -3.52 7.34 -12.22
N GLU A 227 -3.69 8.44 -12.95
CA GLU A 227 -4.91 9.25 -12.94
C GLU A 227 -6.10 8.46 -13.48
N LYS A 228 -5.92 7.74 -14.60
CA LYS A 228 -6.96 6.86 -15.17
C LYS A 228 -7.39 5.79 -14.19
N ARG A 229 -6.42 5.12 -13.56
CA ARG A 229 -6.68 4.10 -12.55
C ARG A 229 -7.40 4.68 -11.33
N SER A 230 -7.04 5.89 -10.90
CA SER A 230 -7.72 6.57 -9.79
C SER A 230 -9.18 6.86 -10.10
N VAL A 231 -9.48 7.36 -11.31
CA VAL A 231 -10.86 7.60 -11.76
C VAL A 231 -11.65 6.30 -11.87
N GLU A 232 -11.03 5.21 -12.37
CA GLU A 232 -11.66 3.89 -12.46
C GLU A 232 -12.04 3.35 -11.06
N LEU A 233 -11.09 3.34 -10.12
CA LEU A 233 -11.31 2.86 -8.75
C LEU A 233 -12.37 3.71 -8.03
N ALA A 234 -12.28 5.04 -8.13
CA ALA A 234 -13.25 5.96 -7.56
C ALA A 234 -14.66 5.75 -8.13
N THR A 235 -14.77 5.49 -9.44
CA THR A 235 -16.05 5.19 -10.10
C THR A 235 -16.64 3.88 -9.57
N ARG A 236 -15.81 2.84 -9.44
CA ARG A 236 -16.23 1.55 -8.89
C ARG A 236 -16.71 1.69 -7.44
N GLU A 237 -15.97 2.41 -6.60
CA GLU A 237 -16.30 2.65 -5.19
C GLU A 237 -17.58 3.49 -5.05
N LEU A 238 -17.76 4.52 -5.87
CA LEU A 238 -19.00 5.30 -5.91
C LEU A 238 -20.21 4.41 -6.23
N ALA A 239 -20.10 3.55 -7.24
CA ALA A 239 -21.18 2.66 -7.65
C ALA A 239 -21.56 1.69 -6.52
N LEU A 240 -20.57 1.07 -5.87
CA LEU A 240 -20.78 0.20 -4.72
C LEU A 240 -21.44 0.93 -3.54
N ASN A 241 -20.97 2.13 -3.22
CA ASN A 241 -21.52 2.92 -2.11
C ASN A 241 -22.97 3.38 -2.38
N LYS A 242 -23.33 3.63 -3.65
CA LYS A 242 -24.70 3.96 -4.05
C LYS A 242 -25.63 2.74 -4.15
N ALA A 243 -25.09 1.53 -4.24
CA ALA A 243 -25.87 0.30 -4.34
C ALA A 243 -26.69 0.02 -3.06
N ILE A 244 -26.22 0.53 -1.92
CA ILE A 244 -26.79 0.22 -0.61
C ILE A 244 -27.52 1.46 -0.07
N SER A 245 -28.79 1.31 0.31
CA SER A 245 -29.55 2.41 0.88
C SER A 245 -29.02 2.82 2.27
N SER A 246 -29.17 4.09 2.64
CA SER A 246 -28.80 4.57 3.97
C SER A 246 -29.52 3.84 5.11
N GLU A 247 -30.77 3.41 4.87
CA GLU A 247 -31.54 2.55 5.78
C GLU A 247 -30.87 1.19 5.98
N THR A 248 -30.44 0.54 4.89
CA THR A 248 -29.75 -0.76 4.93
C THR A 248 -28.40 -0.64 5.64
N VAL A 249 -27.64 0.43 5.37
CA VAL A 249 -26.38 0.71 6.09
C VAL A 249 -26.62 0.87 7.59
N ALA A 250 -27.64 1.63 7.99
CA ALA A 250 -27.99 1.83 9.40
C ALA A 250 -28.44 0.53 10.08
N GLN A 251 -29.27 -0.27 9.39
CA GLN A 251 -29.73 -1.56 9.88
C GLN A 251 -28.57 -2.56 10.05
N ARG A 252 -27.65 -2.64 9.08
CA ARG A 252 -26.43 -3.45 9.20
C ARG A 252 -25.59 -3.02 10.41
N ALA A 253 -25.35 -1.73 10.57
CA ALA A 253 -24.56 -1.21 11.70
C ALA A 253 -25.19 -1.54 13.06
N LYS A 254 -26.52 -1.46 13.17
CA LYS A 254 -27.26 -1.88 14.37
C LYS A 254 -27.09 -3.38 14.65
N LEU A 255 -27.27 -4.22 13.63
CA LEU A 255 -27.12 -5.68 13.75
C LEU A 255 -25.68 -6.07 14.11
N GLN A 256 -24.66 -5.42 13.53
CA GLN A 256 -23.25 -5.65 13.88
C GLN A 256 -22.99 -5.32 15.35
N ALA A 257 -23.44 -4.17 15.85
CA ALA A 257 -23.24 -3.77 17.24
C ALA A 257 -23.94 -4.72 18.23
N GLU A 258 -25.18 -5.13 17.92
CA GLU A 258 -25.91 -6.09 18.73
C GLU A 258 -25.26 -7.49 18.69
N THR A 259 -24.85 -7.94 17.50
CA THR A 259 -24.19 -9.24 17.31
C THR A 259 -22.89 -9.31 18.07
N LEU A 260 -22.03 -8.30 17.99
CA LEU A 260 -20.77 -8.22 18.74
C LEU A 260 -21.00 -8.29 20.25
N THR A 261 -21.96 -7.52 20.76
CA THR A 261 -22.30 -7.54 22.20
C THR A 261 -22.75 -8.93 22.66
N ARG A 262 -23.58 -9.61 21.85
CA ARG A 262 -24.03 -10.98 22.18
C ARG A 262 -22.92 -12.00 21.99
N TRP A 263 -22.06 -11.81 20.99
CA TRP A 263 -20.91 -12.66 20.71
C TRP A 263 -19.91 -12.66 21.85
N GLU A 264 -19.55 -11.49 22.41
CA GLU A 264 -18.62 -11.40 23.56
C GLU A 264 -19.09 -12.29 24.72
N LYS A 265 -20.38 -12.18 25.07
CA LYS A 265 -21.02 -13.00 26.10
C LYS A 265 -21.10 -14.48 25.70
N ALA A 266 -21.44 -14.77 24.44
CA ALA A 266 -21.50 -16.13 23.92
C ALA A 266 -20.13 -16.81 24.01
N ARG A 267 -19.07 -16.10 23.61
CA ARG A 267 -17.67 -16.55 23.62
C ARG A 267 -17.16 -16.78 25.04
N GLU A 268 -17.46 -15.86 25.98
CA GLU A 268 -17.11 -16.05 27.39
C GLU A 268 -17.77 -17.30 27.99
N LEU A 269 -19.04 -17.54 27.65
CA LEU A 269 -19.82 -18.65 28.20
C LEU A 269 -19.76 -19.95 27.39
N GLY A 270 -19.11 -19.96 26.22
CA GLY A 270 -19.11 -21.09 25.29
C GLY A 270 -20.48 -21.44 24.70
N LYS A 271 -21.42 -20.48 24.62
CA LYS A 271 -22.84 -20.74 24.31
C LYS A 271 -23.32 -20.06 23.02
N TRP A 272 -23.24 -20.79 21.91
CA TRP A 272 -23.69 -20.36 20.58
C TRP A 272 -25.13 -19.82 20.55
N LYS A 273 -26.06 -20.46 21.26
CA LYS A 273 -27.49 -20.08 21.29
C LYS A 273 -27.75 -18.64 21.75
N ILE A 274 -26.78 -17.99 22.41
CA ILE A 274 -26.88 -16.58 22.82
C ILE A 274 -26.82 -15.64 21.60
N VAL A 275 -25.97 -15.94 20.63
CA VAL A 275 -25.71 -15.08 19.45
C VAL A 275 -26.46 -15.55 18.21
N GLU A 276 -26.85 -16.83 18.13
CA GLU A 276 -27.50 -17.44 16.96
C GLU A 276 -28.60 -16.59 16.29
N PRO A 277 -29.60 -16.03 17.01
CA PRO A 277 -30.69 -15.32 16.34
C PRO A 277 -30.21 -14.04 15.63
N VAL A 278 -29.41 -13.23 16.32
CA VAL A 278 -28.93 -11.95 15.76
C VAL A 278 -27.86 -12.18 14.68
N PHE A 279 -27.09 -13.27 14.79
CA PHE A 279 -26.16 -13.68 13.74
C PHE A 279 -26.89 -14.11 12.46
N ALA A 280 -28.04 -14.79 12.58
CA ALA A 280 -28.86 -15.14 11.42
C ALA A 280 -29.35 -13.88 10.70
N ASP A 281 -29.85 -12.89 11.44
CA ASP A 281 -30.29 -11.60 10.88
C ASP A 281 -29.12 -10.85 10.21
N LEU A 282 -27.94 -10.85 10.84
CA LEU A 282 -26.71 -10.24 10.27
C LEU A 282 -26.27 -10.93 8.98
N LEU A 283 -26.33 -12.27 8.93
CA LEU A 283 -25.99 -13.03 7.72
C LEU A 283 -26.98 -12.74 6.59
N GLU A 284 -28.28 -12.67 6.88
CA GLU A 284 -29.31 -12.38 5.88
C GLU A 284 -29.09 -11.01 5.22
N ILE A 285 -28.94 -9.94 6.02
CA ILE A 285 -28.67 -8.61 5.47
C ILE A 285 -27.33 -8.55 4.72
N SER A 286 -26.32 -9.31 5.17
CA SER A 286 -25.03 -9.40 4.48
C SER A 286 -25.16 -10.07 3.11
N ARG A 287 -26.00 -11.11 2.99
CA ARG A 287 -26.31 -11.75 1.69
C ARG A 287 -27.03 -10.80 0.76
N ASP A 288 -28.00 -10.03 1.26
CA ASP A 288 -28.75 -9.07 0.44
C ASP A 288 -27.82 -7.98 -0.11
N ILE A 289 -27.02 -7.37 0.76
CA ILE A 289 -26.00 -6.38 0.36
C ILE A 289 -25.04 -6.96 -0.68
N ALA A 290 -24.54 -8.18 -0.44
CA ALA A 290 -23.60 -8.83 -1.34
C ALA A 290 -24.21 -9.12 -2.73
N ARG A 291 -25.50 -9.45 -2.81
CA ARG A 291 -26.21 -9.60 -4.09
C ARG A 291 -26.32 -8.27 -4.83
N ASP A 292 -26.66 -7.20 -4.13
CA ASP A 292 -26.77 -5.86 -4.74
C ASP A 292 -25.41 -5.37 -5.24
N GLN A 293 -24.35 -5.56 -4.45
CA GLN A 293 -22.98 -5.27 -4.86
C GLN A 293 -22.57 -6.10 -6.08
N ALA A 294 -22.83 -7.42 -6.09
CA ALA A 294 -22.54 -8.27 -7.25
C ALA A 294 -23.24 -7.77 -8.52
N ALA A 295 -24.52 -7.40 -8.41
CA ALA A 295 -25.32 -6.90 -9.53
C ALA A 295 -24.80 -5.55 -10.07
N VAL A 296 -24.31 -4.67 -9.19
CA VAL A 296 -23.69 -3.40 -9.60
C VAL A 296 -22.32 -3.64 -10.24
N LEU A 297 -21.50 -4.51 -9.68
CA LEU A 297 -20.19 -4.86 -10.23
C LEU A 297 -20.29 -5.47 -11.63
N ALA A 298 -21.31 -6.31 -11.87
CA ALA A 298 -21.61 -6.83 -13.20
C ALA A 298 -21.92 -5.75 -14.25
N GLN A 299 -22.36 -4.56 -13.83
CA GLN A 299 -22.66 -3.43 -14.72
C GLN A 299 -21.45 -2.53 -14.93
N VAL A 300 -20.75 -2.18 -13.85
CA VAL A 300 -19.68 -1.16 -13.89
C VAL A 300 -18.29 -1.73 -14.16
N ALA A 301 -18.10 -3.04 -13.96
CA ALA A 301 -16.83 -3.73 -14.15
C ALA A 301 -17.05 -5.19 -14.63
N PRO A 302 -17.74 -5.40 -15.78
CA PRO A 302 -18.18 -6.73 -16.22
C PRO A 302 -17.04 -7.74 -16.37
N ASP A 303 -15.87 -7.30 -16.82
CA ASP A 303 -14.70 -8.16 -17.04
C ASP A 303 -14.09 -8.71 -15.73
N THR A 304 -14.40 -8.09 -14.60
CA THR A 304 -13.91 -8.48 -13.26
C THR A 304 -15.06 -8.76 -12.30
N ALA A 305 -16.29 -8.88 -12.79
CA ALA A 305 -17.46 -9.03 -11.94
C ALA A 305 -17.47 -10.40 -11.24
N PRO A 306 -17.86 -10.46 -9.96
CA PRO A 306 -17.94 -11.71 -9.22
C PRO A 306 -19.11 -12.56 -9.73
N LYS A 307 -18.98 -13.89 -9.65
CA LYS A 307 -20.02 -14.84 -10.11
C LYS A 307 -21.27 -14.87 -9.24
N GLY A 308 -21.21 -14.38 -8.00
CA GLY A 308 -22.31 -14.41 -7.04
C GLY A 308 -22.05 -13.57 -5.80
N ALA A 309 -22.98 -13.64 -4.83
CA ALA A 309 -22.93 -12.84 -3.61
C ALA A 309 -21.65 -13.05 -2.80
N TYR A 310 -21.26 -14.32 -2.54
CA TYR A 310 -20.03 -14.59 -1.80
C TYR A 310 -18.79 -14.07 -2.53
N GLY A 311 -18.71 -14.29 -3.85
CA GLY A 311 -17.65 -13.72 -4.68
C GLY A 311 -17.54 -12.19 -4.59
N ALA A 312 -18.64 -11.46 -4.45
CA ALA A 312 -18.60 -10.00 -4.26
C ALA A 312 -17.95 -9.60 -2.95
N LEU A 313 -18.21 -10.35 -1.87
CA LEU A 313 -17.59 -10.14 -0.56
C LEU A 313 -16.10 -10.48 -0.58
N VAL A 314 -15.72 -11.59 -1.22
CA VAL A 314 -14.32 -11.96 -1.43
C VAL A 314 -13.58 -10.86 -2.18
N GLN A 315 -14.19 -10.29 -3.22
CA GLN A 315 -13.56 -9.28 -4.05
C GLN A 315 -13.27 -7.96 -3.33
N GLU A 316 -13.92 -7.68 -2.19
CA GLU A 316 -13.56 -6.54 -1.33
C GLU A 316 -12.15 -6.68 -0.74
N TYR A 317 -11.66 -7.91 -0.57
CA TYR A 317 -10.40 -8.21 0.14
C TYR A 317 -9.33 -8.82 -0.78
N VAL A 318 -9.74 -9.49 -1.86
CA VAL A 318 -8.88 -10.11 -2.86
C VAL A 318 -9.41 -9.75 -4.25
N MET A 319 -8.78 -8.78 -4.91
CA MET A 319 -9.41 -8.12 -6.07
C MET A 319 -9.49 -8.98 -7.33
N ASP A 320 -8.48 -9.83 -7.57
CA ASP A 320 -8.28 -10.53 -8.86
C ASP A 320 -8.22 -12.06 -8.77
N ILE A 321 -8.71 -12.63 -7.66
CA ILE A 321 -8.94 -14.08 -7.52
C ILE A 321 -10.39 -14.28 -7.12
N ASP A 322 -11.14 -15.02 -7.94
CA ASP A 322 -12.53 -15.35 -7.63
C ASP A 322 -12.63 -16.53 -6.64
N GLU A 323 -13.85 -16.77 -6.15
CA GLU A 323 -14.16 -17.84 -5.20
C GLU A 323 -13.67 -19.22 -5.68
N ASP A 324 -13.82 -19.53 -6.97
CA ASP A 324 -13.40 -20.82 -7.53
C ASP A 324 -11.88 -20.94 -7.56
N GLY A 325 -11.17 -19.88 -7.97
CA GLY A 325 -9.71 -19.84 -7.93
C GLY A 325 -9.14 -20.00 -6.51
N ILE A 326 -9.79 -19.40 -5.51
CA ILE A 326 -9.42 -19.60 -4.10
C ILE A 326 -9.66 -21.05 -3.68
N ALA A 327 -10.79 -21.64 -4.08
CA ALA A 327 -11.12 -23.03 -3.77
C ALA A 327 -10.08 -24.01 -4.35
N ASP A 328 -9.60 -23.79 -5.57
CA ASP A 328 -8.56 -24.61 -6.21
C ASP A 328 -7.21 -24.52 -5.47
N ILE A 329 -6.81 -23.31 -5.06
CA ILE A 329 -5.63 -23.08 -4.24
C ILE A 329 -5.77 -23.84 -2.91
N PHE A 330 -6.91 -23.68 -2.24
CA PHE A 330 -7.17 -24.28 -0.93
C PHE A 330 -7.28 -25.80 -0.98
N ALA A 331 -7.82 -26.37 -2.05
CA ALA A 331 -7.81 -27.82 -2.27
C ALA A 331 -6.38 -28.38 -2.34
N THR A 332 -5.45 -27.65 -2.98
CA THR A 332 -4.03 -28.03 -3.04
C THR A 332 -3.39 -27.98 -1.65
N LEU A 333 -3.57 -26.87 -0.92
CA LEU A 333 -3.05 -26.72 0.44
C LEU A 333 -3.61 -27.77 1.40
N LYS A 334 -4.93 -27.99 1.40
CA LYS A 334 -5.61 -29.02 2.21
C LYS A 334 -5.00 -30.40 1.98
N LYS A 335 -4.83 -30.80 0.71
CA LYS A 335 -4.28 -32.10 0.32
C LYS A 335 -2.85 -32.32 0.83
N ARG A 336 -2.00 -31.28 0.81
CA ARG A 336 -0.58 -31.36 1.18
C ARG A 336 -0.35 -31.17 2.68
N LEU A 337 -1.00 -30.19 3.30
CA LEU A 337 -0.72 -29.76 4.67
C LEU A 337 -1.48 -30.55 5.72
N SER A 338 -2.72 -30.97 5.44
CA SER A 338 -3.53 -31.71 6.41
C SER A 338 -2.85 -33.00 6.91
N PRO A 339 -2.29 -33.87 6.05
CA PRO A 339 -1.57 -35.06 6.52
C PRO A 339 -0.35 -34.74 7.40
N LEU A 340 0.35 -33.64 7.14
CA LEU A 340 1.52 -33.21 7.91
C LEU A 340 1.13 -32.73 9.31
N VAL A 341 0.04 -31.97 9.40
CA VAL A 341 -0.50 -31.50 10.68
C VAL A 341 -1.05 -32.67 11.50
N GLN A 342 -1.76 -33.60 10.86
CA GLN A 342 -2.32 -34.79 11.51
C GLN A 342 -1.24 -35.78 11.99
N GLY A 343 -0.14 -35.90 11.25
CA GLY A 343 0.97 -36.79 11.59
C GLY A 343 1.99 -36.18 12.56
N ALA A 344 1.87 -34.89 12.89
CA ALA A 344 2.77 -34.22 13.81
C ALA A 344 2.41 -34.55 15.28
N GLU A 345 3.40 -34.96 16.07
CA GLU A 345 3.21 -35.01 17.53
C GLU A 345 2.98 -33.60 18.09
N ALA A 346 2.17 -33.49 19.14
CA ALA A 346 1.94 -32.23 19.84
C ALA A 346 3.28 -31.65 20.29
N ALA A 347 3.56 -30.40 19.88
CA ALA A 347 4.82 -29.77 20.24
C ALA A 347 4.92 -29.51 21.74
N ALA A 348 6.10 -29.76 22.30
CA ALA A 348 6.43 -29.31 23.63
C ALA A 348 6.51 -27.76 23.68
N PRO A 349 6.25 -27.14 24.85
CA PRO A 349 6.42 -25.70 25.04
C PRO A 349 7.81 -25.21 24.61
N SER A 350 7.88 -24.00 24.04
CA SER A 350 9.12 -23.39 23.54
C SER A 350 10.07 -23.00 24.68
N PRO A 351 11.27 -23.61 24.82
CA PRO A 351 12.05 -23.41 26.03
C PRO A 351 12.70 -22.01 26.20
N ALA A 352 12.98 -21.26 25.11
CA ALA A 352 13.57 -19.91 25.20
C ALA A 352 12.59 -18.76 25.31
N LEU A 353 11.36 -18.94 24.81
CA LEU A 353 10.40 -17.84 24.65
C LEU A 353 9.24 -17.93 25.62
N ASP A 354 9.20 -18.99 26.44
CA ASP A 354 8.17 -19.24 27.44
C ASP A 354 8.75 -19.11 28.86
N ALA A 355 8.10 -18.31 29.70
CA ALA A 355 8.48 -18.15 31.11
C ALA A 355 8.37 -19.45 31.91
N SER A 356 7.46 -20.36 31.53
CA SER A 356 7.30 -21.67 32.19
C SER A 356 8.56 -22.54 32.10
N ALA A 357 9.34 -22.40 31.02
CA ALA A 357 10.57 -23.14 30.82
C ALA A 357 11.74 -22.61 31.67
N SER A 358 11.76 -21.30 31.97
CA SER A 358 12.82 -20.67 32.78
C SER A 358 12.43 -20.36 34.23
N GLY A 359 11.16 -20.58 34.58
CA GLY A 359 10.59 -20.23 35.88
C GLY A 359 10.52 -18.72 36.18
N THR A 360 10.80 -17.86 35.19
CA THR A 360 10.90 -16.40 35.37
C THR A 360 10.16 -15.65 34.27
N ALA A 361 9.18 -14.80 34.62
CA ALA A 361 8.44 -13.96 33.67
C ALA A 361 9.33 -12.95 32.95
N PHE A 362 9.11 -12.71 31.65
CA PHE A 362 9.74 -11.65 30.86
C PHE A 362 9.17 -10.28 31.26
N GLU A 363 9.98 -9.45 31.90
CA GLU A 363 9.59 -8.09 32.27
C GLU A 363 9.13 -7.30 31.03
N ILE A 364 7.90 -6.78 31.07
CA ILE A 364 7.28 -6.06 29.93
C ILE A 364 8.13 -4.86 29.49
N ALA A 365 8.76 -4.15 30.43
CA ALA A 365 9.66 -3.04 30.10
C ALA A 365 10.85 -3.48 29.24
N LYS A 366 11.42 -4.66 29.52
CA LYS A 366 12.51 -5.25 28.72
C LYS A 366 12.03 -5.77 27.38
N GLN A 367 10.82 -6.33 27.30
CA GLN A 367 10.23 -6.69 26.00
C GLN A 367 10.03 -5.45 25.11
N LYS A 368 9.57 -4.34 25.68
CA LYS A 368 9.44 -3.05 24.97
C LYS A 368 10.79 -2.56 24.45
N GLU A 369 11.82 -2.58 25.29
CA GLU A 369 13.18 -2.20 24.89
C GLU A 369 13.66 -3.08 23.72
N PHE A 370 13.48 -4.40 23.85
CA PHE A 370 13.89 -5.38 22.85
C PHE A 370 13.17 -5.18 21.51
N SER A 371 11.83 -5.10 21.51
CA SER A 371 11.04 -4.87 20.30
C SER A 371 11.39 -3.52 19.65
N ASN A 372 11.53 -2.43 20.41
CA ASN A 372 11.92 -1.14 19.86
C ASN A 372 13.33 -1.16 19.25
N ALA A 373 14.28 -1.91 19.83
CA ALA A 373 15.60 -2.06 19.27
C ALA A 373 15.60 -2.82 17.93
N VAL A 374 14.73 -3.82 17.80
CA VAL A 374 14.51 -4.55 16.52
C VAL A 374 13.87 -3.61 15.49
N LEU A 375 12.78 -2.95 15.86
CA LEU A 375 12.04 -2.05 14.97
C LEU A 375 12.87 -0.86 14.48
N LYS A 376 13.78 -0.35 15.32
CA LYS A 376 14.72 0.71 14.90
C LYS A 376 15.58 0.27 13.70
N SER A 377 16.00 -0.99 13.68
CA SER A 377 16.74 -1.54 12.53
C SER A 377 15.82 -1.77 11.33
N VAL A 378 14.60 -2.28 11.55
CA VAL A 378 13.63 -2.56 10.47
C VAL A 378 13.17 -1.29 9.76
N PHE A 379 12.74 -0.27 10.51
CA PHE A 379 12.26 0.99 9.92
C PHE A 379 13.40 1.88 9.42
N GLY A 380 14.58 1.82 10.04
CA GLY A 380 15.71 2.68 9.69
C GLY A 380 15.31 4.15 9.64
N LYS A 381 15.43 4.78 8.46
CA LYS A 381 15.06 6.18 8.24
C LYS A 381 13.56 6.48 8.43
N GLU A 382 12.70 5.48 8.23
CA GLU A 382 11.24 5.64 8.36
C GLU A 382 10.78 5.69 9.83
N LEU A 383 11.68 5.43 10.80
CA LEU A 383 11.34 5.46 12.22
C LEU A 383 10.77 6.82 12.66
N ALA A 384 11.16 7.91 11.99
CA ALA A 384 10.65 9.25 12.27
C ALA A 384 9.16 9.45 11.90
N LYS A 385 8.58 8.53 11.13
CA LYS A 385 7.19 8.58 10.63
C LYS A 385 6.28 7.53 11.30
N THR A 386 6.76 6.90 12.36
CA THR A 386 6.03 5.82 13.03
C THR A 386 6.31 5.81 14.53
N ARG A 387 5.50 5.07 15.26
CA ARG A 387 5.69 4.76 16.67
C ARG A 387 5.00 3.44 17.01
N LEU A 388 5.50 2.79 18.05
CA LEU A 388 4.93 1.58 18.63
C LEU A 388 4.25 1.90 19.97
N ASP A 389 3.01 1.45 20.13
CA ASP A 389 2.23 1.55 21.37
C ASP A 389 1.62 0.21 21.77
N GLU A 390 0.92 0.16 22.90
CA GLU A 390 0.20 -1.02 23.36
C GLU A 390 -1.29 -0.91 23.07
N SER A 391 -1.90 -2.03 22.66
CA SER A 391 -3.34 -2.18 22.53
C SER A 391 -3.78 -3.60 22.92
N VAL A 392 -5.09 -3.80 23.10
CA VAL A 392 -5.64 -5.14 23.38
C VAL A 392 -5.49 -6.09 22.19
N HIS A 393 -5.67 -5.56 20.98
CA HIS A 393 -5.48 -6.24 19.71
C HIS A 393 -4.47 -5.42 18.90
N PRO A 394 -3.30 -5.98 18.54
CA PRO A 394 -2.33 -5.33 17.66
C PRO A 394 -2.97 -4.88 16.33
N PHE A 395 -2.53 -3.73 15.82
CA PHE A 395 -2.91 -3.24 14.49
C PHE A 395 -1.91 -2.19 14.00
N SER A 396 -1.88 -2.01 12.68
CA SER A 396 -1.26 -0.90 11.97
C SER A 396 -2.35 0.06 11.47
N ILE A 397 -2.07 1.36 11.52
CA ILE A 397 -3.00 2.38 11.04
C ILE A 397 -2.26 3.51 10.32
N GLY A 398 -2.64 3.74 9.08
CA GLY A 398 -2.23 4.88 8.30
C GLY A 398 -2.97 6.15 8.70
N ILE A 399 -2.22 7.15 9.14
CA ILE A 399 -2.77 8.49 9.45
C ILE A 399 -2.42 9.47 8.34
N SER A 400 -1.17 9.51 7.86
CA SER A 400 -0.76 10.34 6.71
C SER A 400 0.52 9.78 6.08
N ASP A 401 1.02 10.41 5.01
CA ASP A 401 2.30 10.03 4.37
C ASP A 401 3.50 10.09 5.35
N GLY A 402 3.38 10.85 6.43
CA GLY A 402 4.38 11.04 7.47
C GLY A 402 4.05 10.41 8.83
N ASP A 403 2.93 9.71 8.97
CA ASP A 403 2.47 9.14 10.23
C ASP A 403 1.71 7.83 9.99
N VAL A 404 2.38 6.70 10.22
CA VAL A 404 1.78 5.36 10.22
C VAL A 404 2.13 4.70 11.52
N ARG A 405 1.14 4.37 12.35
CA ARG A 405 1.37 3.90 13.72
C ARG A 405 1.08 2.42 13.82
N ILE A 406 1.82 1.76 14.70
CA ILE A 406 1.63 0.35 15.00
C ILE A 406 1.39 0.16 16.49
N THR A 407 0.67 -0.90 16.84
CA THR A 407 0.51 -1.32 18.22
C THR A 407 0.90 -2.78 18.39
N THR A 408 1.22 -3.19 19.60
CA THR A 408 1.46 -4.60 19.94
C THR A 408 0.85 -4.93 21.30
N ARG A 409 0.90 -6.20 21.68
CA ARG A 409 0.55 -6.67 23.01
C ARG A 409 1.68 -7.53 23.55
N TYR A 410 2.16 -7.20 24.75
CA TYR A 410 3.19 -7.96 25.42
C TYR A 410 2.59 -8.96 26.41
N ASN A 411 3.23 -10.11 26.53
CA ASN A 411 2.82 -11.17 27.44
C ASN A 411 4.00 -11.52 28.35
N PRO A 412 3.87 -11.41 29.68
CA PRO A 412 4.97 -11.69 30.59
C PRO A 412 5.44 -13.15 30.51
N ASP A 413 4.60 -14.06 30.04
CA ASP A 413 4.92 -15.47 29.92
C ASP A 413 5.45 -15.84 28.53
N ASN A 414 5.37 -14.94 27.55
CA ASN A 414 5.70 -15.25 26.16
C ASN A 414 6.36 -14.07 25.43
N LEU A 415 7.66 -14.19 25.13
CA LEU A 415 8.40 -13.17 24.36
C LEU A 415 8.00 -13.13 22.87
N ARG A 416 7.55 -14.27 22.31
CA ARG A 416 7.18 -14.38 20.90
C ARG A 416 6.04 -13.43 20.54
N GLU A 417 5.04 -13.33 21.41
CA GLU A 417 3.80 -12.58 21.15
C GLU A 417 4.07 -11.11 20.84
N GLY A 418 4.77 -10.41 21.74
CA GLY A 418 5.07 -8.99 21.55
C GLY A 418 6.04 -8.73 20.40
N LEU A 419 7.05 -9.59 20.22
CA LEU A 419 8.06 -9.44 19.17
C LEU A 419 7.50 -9.68 17.77
N MET A 420 6.82 -10.81 17.55
CA MET A 420 6.26 -11.16 16.25
C MET A 420 5.06 -10.28 15.91
N GLY A 421 4.22 -9.91 16.89
CA GLY A 421 3.19 -8.90 16.70
C GLY A 421 3.77 -7.56 16.22
N SER A 422 4.87 -7.09 16.83
CA SER A 422 5.54 -5.87 16.36
C SER A 422 6.11 -6.00 14.95
N MET A 423 6.70 -7.16 14.59
CA MET A 423 7.22 -7.40 13.24
C MET A 423 6.10 -7.44 12.18
N HIS A 424 4.97 -8.08 12.52
CA HIS A 424 3.78 -8.17 11.69
C HIS A 424 3.24 -6.78 11.36
N GLU A 425 2.94 -5.99 12.39
CA GLU A 425 2.41 -4.63 12.18
C GLU A 425 3.42 -3.71 11.50
N ALA A 426 4.72 -3.90 11.72
CA ALA A 426 5.75 -3.15 11.02
C ALA A 426 5.75 -3.41 9.51
N GLY A 427 5.37 -4.60 9.06
CA GLY A 427 5.29 -4.93 7.63
C GLY A 427 4.13 -4.20 6.95
N HIS A 428 2.96 -4.18 7.61
CA HIS A 428 1.83 -3.34 7.20
C HIS A 428 2.22 -1.87 7.14
N ALA A 429 2.84 -1.36 8.21
CA ALA A 429 3.22 0.05 8.30
C ALA A 429 4.26 0.43 7.24
N LEU A 430 5.24 -0.45 6.99
CA LEU A 430 6.21 -0.22 5.93
C LEU A 430 5.49 -0.13 4.60
N TYR A 431 4.63 -1.08 4.22
CA TYR A 431 3.90 -1.01 2.95
C TYR A 431 3.18 0.34 2.78
N GLU A 432 2.45 0.74 3.81
CA GLU A 432 1.70 1.97 3.85
C GLU A 432 2.56 3.24 3.74
N LEU A 433 3.72 3.28 4.40
CA LEU A 433 4.70 4.36 4.29
C LEU A 433 5.36 4.46 2.90
N GLY A 434 5.21 3.44 2.05
CA GLY A 434 5.73 3.44 0.68
C GLY A 434 4.69 3.65 -0.38
N ALA A 435 3.44 3.88 0.02
CA ALA A 435 2.36 4.17 -0.91
C ALA A 435 2.67 5.48 -1.66
N PRO A 436 2.43 5.57 -2.98
CA PRO A 436 2.93 6.67 -3.79
C PRO A 436 2.20 8.00 -3.59
N ALA A 437 0.90 7.96 -3.24
CA ALA A 437 0.09 9.15 -2.99
C ALA A 437 -1.20 8.79 -2.24
N ARG A 438 -1.17 8.72 -0.90
CA ARG A 438 -2.29 8.21 -0.09
C ARG A 438 -3.62 8.94 -0.31
N GLY A 439 -3.57 10.23 -0.65
CA GLY A 439 -4.75 11.03 -0.97
C GLY A 439 -5.47 10.63 -2.26
N TRP A 440 -4.89 9.76 -3.09
CA TRP A 440 -5.47 9.33 -4.36
C TRP A 440 -6.02 7.90 -4.28
N PRO A 441 -7.14 7.59 -4.96
CA PRO A 441 -7.70 6.24 -4.98
C PRO A 441 -6.70 5.17 -5.44
N ALA A 442 -5.85 5.45 -6.44
CA ALA A 442 -4.82 4.50 -6.87
C ALA A 442 -3.52 4.53 -6.03
N GLY A 443 -3.38 5.50 -5.12
CA GLY A 443 -2.14 5.74 -4.40
C GLY A 443 -2.07 5.13 -3.00
N THR A 444 -3.05 4.31 -2.63
CA THR A 444 -3.09 3.52 -1.38
C THR A 444 -2.67 2.06 -1.63
N PHE A 445 -2.74 1.20 -0.61
CA PHE A 445 -2.40 -0.22 -0.76
C PHE A 445 -3.37 -0.97 -1.68
N LEU A 446 -2.88 -2.00 -2.37
CA LEU A 446 -3.58 -2.73 -3.44
C LEU A 446 -4.89 -3.39 -2.98
N ASP A 447 -4.76 -4.39 -2.11
CA ASP A 447 -5.84 -5.17 -1.50
C ASP A 447 -5.35 -5.76 -0.16
N ILE A 448 -6.24 -6.39 0.61
CA ILE A 448 -5.90 -6.93 1.94
C ILE A 448 -4.93 -8.12 1.83
N ALA A 449 -5.06 -8.99 0.82
CA ALA A 449 -4.12 -10.09 0.63
C ALA A 449 -2.69 -9.59 0.39
N THR A 450 -2.53 -8.55 -0.43
CA THR A 450 -1.23 -7.91 -0.65
C THR A 450 -0.75 -7.22 0.63
N HIS A 451 -1.62 -6.55 1.36
CA HIS A 451 -1.25 -5.87 2.60
C HIS A 451 -0.78 -6.86 3.68
N GLU A 452 -1.45 -7.99 3.82
CA GLU A 452 -1.05 -9.13 4.66
C GLU A 452 0.24 -9.80 4.19
N SER A 453 0.49 -9.84 2.88
CA SER A 453 1.76 -10.37 2.39
C SER A 453 2.96 -9.59 2.94
N GLN A 454 2.80 -8.30 3.20
CA GLN A 454 3.89 -7.46 3.71
C GLN A 454 4.11 -7.65 5.22
N SER A 455 3.06 -7.84 6.01
CA SER A 455 3.18 -8.21 7.42
C SER A 455 3.84 -9.57 7.58
N LEU A 456 3.37 -10.57 6.84
CA LEU A 456 3.89 -11.94 6.89
C LEU A 456 5.29 -12.07 6.27
N PHE A 457 5.67 -11.19 5.35
CA PHE A 457 7.05 -11.11 4.86
C PHE A 457 8.02 -10.78 6.00
N LEU A 458 7.71 -9.76 6.81
CA LEU A 458 8.56 -9.40 7.93
C LEU A 458 8.44 -10.37 9.10
N GLU A 459 7.23 -10.78 9.46
CA GLU A 459 7.01 -11.69 10.57
C GLU A 459 7.62 -13.06 10.30
N ARG A 460 7.24 -13.69 9.18
CA ARG A 460 7.52 -15.11 8.93
C ARG A 460 8.78 -15.33 8.10
N MET A 461 8.92 -14.61 6.97
CA MET A 461 10.07 -14.84 6.09
C MET A 461 11.37 -14.29 6.70
N ILE A 462 11.30 -13.15 7.39
CA ILE A 462 12.44 -12.57 8.11
C ILE A 462 12.44 -13.00 9.57
N GLY A 463 11.40 -12.63 10.33
CA GLY A 463 11.37 -12.73 11.78
C GLY A 463 11.46 -14.14 12.35
N GLN A 464 11.07 -15.15 11.57
CA GLN A 464 11.18 -16.56 11.93
C GLN A 464 12.34 -17.29 11.23
N SER A 465 13.25 -16.55 10.59
CA SER A 465 14.41 -17.13 9.89
C SER A 465 15.62 -17.33 10.81
N ARG A 466 16.49 -18.27 10.44
CA ARG A 466 17.78 -18.48 11.13
C ARG A 466 18.70 -17.26 11.09
N PRO A 467 18.89 -16.56 9.93
CA PRO A 467 19.63 -15.29 9.90
C PRO A 467 19.15 -14.26 10.91
N PHE A 468 17.82 -14.15 11.10
CA PHE A 468 17.25 -13.24 12.08
C PHE A 468 17.54 -13.69 13.52
N CYS A 469 17.39 -14.98 13.82
CA CYS A 469 17.74 -15.56 15.12
C CYS A 469 19.21 -15.28 15.48
N LYS A 470 20.10 -15.44 14.50
CA LYS A 470 21.53 -15.17 14.65
C LYS A 470 21.83 -13.71 14.97
N TRP A 471 21.08 -12.79 14.40
CA TRP A 471 21.18 -11.37 14.69
C TRP A 471 20.62 -11.01 16.07
N ILE A 472 19.40 -11.45 16.38
CA ILE A 472 18.70 -11.04 17.61
C ILE A 472 19.29 -11.67 18.87
N GLN A 473 20.03 -12.79 18.79
CA GLN A 473 20.60 -13.45 19.97
C GLN A 473 21.49 -12.50 20.80
N GLY A 474 22.25 -11.62 20.14
CA GLY A 474 23.09 -10.64 20.82
C GLY A 474 22.26 -9.59 21.57
N ARG A 475 21.12 -9.18 20.98
CA ARG A 475 20.17 -8.26 21.62
C ARG A 475 19.44 -8.95 22.77
N TYR A 476 19.06 -10.21 22.61
CA TYR A 476 18.42 -11.00 23.66
C TYR A 476 19.33 -11.07 24.88
N ALA A 477 20.62 -11.39 24.68
CA ALA A 477 21.62 -11.44 25.73
C ALA A 477 21.83 -10.07 26.41
N GLN A 478 21.80 -8.98 25.66
CA GLN A 478 21.94 -7.62 26.21
C GLN A 478 20.74 -7.22 27.08
N THR A 479 19.52 -7.49 26.62
CA THR A 479 18.30 -7.02 27.28
C THR A 479 17.85 -7.93 28.43
N PHE A 480 17.94 -9.25 28.26
CA PHE A 480 17.46 -10.22 29.26
C PHE A 480 18.58 -10.89 30.06
N GLY A 481 19.83 -10.79 29.59
CA GLY A 481 20.96 -11.51 30.18
C GLY A 481 20.88 -13.01 29.95
N TYR A 482 21.85 -13.73 30.52
CA TYR A 482 21.93 -15.19 30.44
C TYR A 482 21.35 -15.91 31.67
N GLY A 483 20.87 -15.18 32.68
CA GLY A 483 20.43 -15.77 33.95
C GLY A 483 19.25 -16.75 33.82
N ARG A 484 18.50 -16.67 32.72
CA ARG A 484 17.37 -17.56 32.37
C ARG A 484 17.80 -18.83 31.65
N LEU A 485 19.05 -18.90 31.22
CA LEU A 485 19.56 -19.95 30.35
C LEU A 485 20.63 -20.75 31.11
N ASP A 486 20.60 -22.07 30.98
CA ASP A 486 21.72 -22.91 31.39
C ASP A 486 22.92 -22.80 30.42
N GLN A 487 24.01 -23.53 30.69
CA GLN A 487 25.22 -23.44 29.88
C GLN A 487 25.01 -23.88 28.42
N ASP A 488 24.22 -24.93 28.19
CA ASP A 488 23.98 -25.50 26.86
C ASP A 488 23.03 -24.62 26.07
N GLN A 489 21.97 -24.11 26.71
CA GLN A 489 21.04 -23.13 26.15
C GLN A 489 21.73 -21.82 25.76
N ARG A 490 22.75 -21.38 26.51
CA ARG A 490 23.57 -20.21 26.14
C ARG A 490 24.43 -20.49 24.91
N ALA A 491 25.05 -21.67 24.85
CA ALA A 491 25.89 -22.06 23.73
C ALA A 491 25.08 -22.23 22.43
N GLY A 492 23.84 -22.70 22.54
CA GLY A 492 22.90 -22.91 21.44
C GLY A 492 21.77 -21.87 21.34
N LEU A 493 21.99 -20.62 21.78
CA LEU A 493 20.91 -19.62 21.86
C LEU A 493 20.24 -19.36 20.49
N GLU A 494 21.01 -19.35 19.40
CA GLU A 494 20.46 -19.21 18.05
C GLU A 494 19.43 -20.31 17.73
N ASP A 495 19.79 -21.57 17.93
CA ASP A 495 18.90 -22.72 17.68
C ASP A 495 17.69 -22.69 18.60
N LEU A 496 17.89 -22.28 19.86
CA LEU A 496 16.82 -22.19 20.84
C LEU A 496 15.80 -21.11 20.48
N LEU A 497 16.27 -19.95 19.99
CA LEU A 497 15.42 -18.89 19.46
C LEU A 497 14.70 -19.33 18.19
N LEU A 498 15.40 -20.00 17.28
CA LEU A 498 14.81 -20.50 16.04
C LEU A 498 13.67 -21.48 16.33
N ALA A 499 13.91 -22.45 17.21
CA ALA A 499 12.91 -23.41 17.65
C ALA A 499 11.73 -22.73 18.34
N GLY A 500 11.99 -21.74 19.21
CA GLY A 500 10.92 -21.02 19.90
C GLY A 500 10.05 -20.16 18.97
N LEU A 501 10.65 -19.49 17.98
CA LEU A 501 9.91 -18.64 17.04
C LEU A 501 9.09 -19.45 16.04
N ASN A 502 9.51 -20.68 15.74
CA ASN A 502 8.86 -21.61 14.80
C ASN A 502 8.12 -22.76 15.48
N ALA A 503 7.96 -22.72 16.80
CA ALA A 503 7.34 -23.81 17.53
C ALA A 503 5.93 -24.10 17.00
N ARG A 504 5.65 -25.38 16.79
CA ARG A 504 4.31 -25.82 16.40
C ARG A 504 3.36 -25.56 17.55
N SER A 505 2.09 -25.33 17.25
CA SER A 505 1.07 -25.14 18.27
C SER A 505 -0.04 -26.17 18.08
N ASP A 506 -0.23 -27.01 19.09
CA ASP A 506 -1.39 -27.90 19.16
C ASP A 506 -2.63 -27.12 19.61
N THR A 507 -3.04 -26.15 18.79
CA THR A 507 -4.10 -25.19 19.12
C THR A 507 -5.29 -25.33 18.20
N PHE A 508 -6.47 -25.02 18.70
CA PHE A 508 -7.65 -24.78 17.86
C PHE A 508 -7.78 -23.30 17.49
N VAL A 509 -6.92 -22.44 18.04
CA VAL A 509 -6.96 -20.99 17.90
C VAL A 509 -6.11 -20.55 16.71
N ARG A 510 -6.76 -20.04 15.66
CA ARG A 510 -6.14 -19.61 14.40
C ARG A 510 -5.01 -18.62 14.60
N VAL A 511 -5.19 -17.61 15.45
CA VAL A 511 -4.16 -16.58 15.68
C VAL A 511 -2.93 -17.12 16.42
N ASP A 512 -3.07 -18.26 17.10
CA ASP A 512 -1.96 -18.93 17.77
C ASP A 512 -1.37 -20.07 16.91
N ALA A 513 -2.00 -20.40 15.77
CA ALA A 513 -1.59 -21.49 14.90
C ALA A 513 -0.22 -21.21 14.30
N ASP A 514 0.62 -22.24 14.23
CA ASP A 514 1.91 -22.17 13.54
C ASP A 514 1.73 -22.07 12.01
N GLU A 515 2.83 -21.83 11.31
CA GLU A 515 2.84 -21.60 9.87
C GLU A 515 2.24 -22.77 9.05
N LEU A 516 2.34 -24.00 9.57
CA LEU A 516 1.87 -25.21 8.91
C LEU A 516 0.35 -25.41 9.10
N ALA A 517 -0.15 -25.20 10.32
CA ALA A 517 -1.57 -25.37 10.64
C ALA A 517 -2.43 -24.16 10.26
N TYR A 518 -1.85 -22.96 10.22
CA TYR A 518 -2.56 -21.70 9.98
C TYR A 518 -3.43 -21.69 8.70
N PRO A 519 -2.94 -22.16 7.52
CA PRO A 519 -3.77 -22.23 6.32
C PRO A 519 -5.01 -23.10 6.48
N LEU A 520 -4.94 -24.20 7.25
CA LEU A 520 -6.07 -25.10 7.46
C LEU A 520 -7.20 -24.42 8.25
N HIS A 521 -6.87 -23.57 9.23
CA HIS A 521 -7.88 -22.77 9.93
C HIS A 521 -8.60 -21.77 9.02
N VAL A 522 -7.88 -21.18 8.07
CA VAL A 522 -8.44 -20.27 7.06
C VAL A 522 -9.36 -21.04 6.10
N ILE A 523 -8.92 -22.21 5.62
CA ILE A 523 -9.71 -23.09 4.74
C ILE A 523 -11.02 -23.48 5.41
N ALA A 524 -11.00 -23.85 6.70
CA ALA A 524 -12.22 -24.19 7.44
C ALA A 524 -13.26 -23.06 7.39
N ARG A 525 -12.83 -21.81 7.57
CA ARG A 525 -13.74 -20.64 7.56
C ARG A 525 -14.25 -20.36 6.16
N PHE A 526 -13.39 -20.46 5.15
CA PHE A 526 -13.78 -20.30 3.75
C PHE A 526 -14.84 -21.33 3.32
N GLU A 527 -14.62 -22.62 3.61
CA GLU A 527 -15.57 -23.69 3.26
C GLU A 527 -16.94 -23.48 3.96
N LEU A 528 -16.93 -23.07 5.23
CA LEU A 528 -18.14 -22.76 5.98
C LEU A 528 -18.84 -21.50 5.48
N GLU A 529 -18.10 -20.45 5.14
CA GLU A 529 -18.66 -19.22 4.55
C GLU A 529 -19.36 -19.52 3.23
N ARG A 530 -18.73 -20.27 2.32
CA ARG A 530 -19.37 -20.68 1.06
C ARG A 530 -20.70 -21.39 1.29
N SER A 531 -20.68 -22.37 2.20
CA SER A 531 -21.87 -23.17 2.53
C SER A 531 -22.96 -22.32 3.21
N LEU A 532 -22.57 -21.33 4.01
CA LEU A 532 -23.52 -20.34 4.53
C LEU A 532 -24.08 -19.51 3.38
N PHE A 533 -23.28 -18.94 2.49
CA PHE A 533 -23.79 -18.01 1.47
C PHE A 533 -24.59 -18.67 0.35
N ASP A 534 -24.29 -19.92 -0.01
CA ASP A 534 -25.10 -20.70 -0.97
C ASP A 534 -26.35 -21.34 -0.35
N GLY A 535 -26.46 -21.33 0.98
CA GLY A 535 -27.61 -21.82 1.74
C GLY A 535 -27.60 -23.33 2.01
N SER A 536 -26.54 -24.06 1.64
CA SER A 536 -26.37 -25.47 1.94
C SER A 536 -26.12 -25.75 3.44
N LEU A 537 -25.62 -24.76 4.19
CA LEU A 537 -25.47 -24.79 5.64
C LEU A 537 -26.44 -23.83 6.34
N ALA A 538 -27.30 -24.36 7.20
CA ALA A 538 -28.15 -23.54 8.06
C ALA A 538 -27.40 -23.02 9.28
N VAL A 539 -27.72 -21.78 9.71
CA VAL A 539 -27.07 -21.11 10.84
C VAL A 539 -27.11 -21.95 12.13
N LYS A 540 -28.22 -22.65 12.39
CA LYS A 540 -28.37 -23.52 13.58
C LYS A 540 -27.39 -24.69 13.61
N ASP A 541 -26.89 -25.14 12.46
CA ASP A 541 -26.05 -26.31 12.29
C ASP A 541 -24.55 -25.93 12.20
N LEU A 542 -24.25 -24.64 12.11
CA LEU A 542 -22.89 -24.09 12.02
C LEU A 542 -21.94 -24.56 13.15
N PRO A 543 -22.36 -24.68 14.43
CA PRO A 543 -21.46 -25.20 15.47
C PRO A 543 -20.99 -26.64 15.22
N GLN A 544 -21.87 -27.50 14.71
CA GLN A 544 -21.49 -28.88 14.40
C GLN A 544 -20.62 -28.93 13.14
N ALA A 545 -21.00 -28.19 12.11
CA ALA A 545 -20.20 -28.09 10.89
C ALA A 545 -18.77 -27.58 11.18
N TRP A 546 -18.62 -26.63 12.11
CA TRP A 546 -17.30 -26.17 12.58
C TRP A 546 -16.46 -27.30 13.17
N ILE A 547 -17.07 -28.11 14.04
CA ILE A 547 -16.40 -29.24 14.70
C ILE A 547 -15.95 -30.26 13.64
N ASP A 548 -16.86 -30.65 12.75
CA ASP A 548 -16.62 -31.67 11.72
C ASP A 548 -15.53 -31.21 10.74
N THR A 549 -15.59 -29.96 10.29
CA THR A 549 -14.60 -29.38 9.37
C THR A 549 -13.20 -29.33 10.00
N HIS A 550 -13.09 -28.93 11.28
CA HIS A 550 -11.79 -28.94 11.96
C HIS A 550 -11.29 -30.36 12.25
N ALA A 551 -12.18 -31.31 12.54
CA ALA A 551 -11.81 -32.71 12.71
C ALA A 551 -11.23 -33.30 11.42
N GLU A 552 -11.83 -32.98 10.27
CA GLU A 552 -11.32 -33.37 8.95
C GLU A 552 -9.95 -32.74 8.68
N LEU A 553 -9.80 -31.45 8.91
CA LEU A 553 -8.58 -30.72 8.53
C LEU A 553 -7.40 -30.96 9.46
N LEU A 554 -7.65 -31.00 10.77
CA LEU A 554 -6.61 -31.08 11.81
C LEU A 554 -6.47 -32.49 12.41
N GLY A 555 -7.34 -33.43 12.06
CA GLY A 555 -7.37 -34.79 12.62
C GLY A 555 -7.95 -34.90 14.02
N ARG A 556 -8.49 -33.80 14.57
CA ARG A 556 -9.08 -33.73 15.91
C ARG A 556 -10.18 -32.66 15.99
N ALA A 557 -11.19 -32.93 16.80
CA ALA A 557 -12.34 -32.07 16.97
C ALA A 557 -12.09 -30.98 18.05
N PRO A 558 -12.43 -29.71 17.79
CA PRO A 558 -12.42 -28.69 18.83
C PRO A 558 -13.50 -28.96 19.89
N PRO A 559 -13.28 -28.56 21.15
CA PRO A 559 -14.29 -28.69 22.20
C PRO A 559 -15.53 -27.83 21.88
N ALA A 560 -16.72 -28.39 22.09
CA ALA A 560 -17.98 -27.72 21.77
C ALA A 560 -18.32 -26.57 22.74
N ASP A 561 -17.85 -26.64 23.98
CA ASP A 561 -18.21 -25.78 25.11
C ASP A 561 -17.14 -24.73 25.47
N ASP A 562 -16.03 -24.65 24.73
CA ASP A 562 -15.01 -23.62 24.88
C ASP A 562 -15.15 -22.57 23.78
N GLY A 563 -15.75 -21.42 24.12
CA GLY A 563 -15.98 -20.33 23.18
C GLY A 563 -14.70 -19.73 22.58
N LYS A 564 -13.52 -19.97 23.19
CA LYS A 564 -12.23 -19.55 22.63
C LYS A 564 -11.73 -20.50 21.55
N LYS A 565 -12.29 -21.71 21.41
CA LYS A 565 -11.82 -22.77 20.50
C LYS A 565 -12.89 -23.26 19.53
N ASN A 566 -14.17 -23.04 19.83
CA ASN A 566 -15.29 -23.37 18.95
C ASN A 566 -15.58 -22.26 17.92
N VAL A 567 -16.73 -22.34 17.26
CA VAL A 567 -17.21 -21.37 16.25
C VAL A 567 -17.17 -19.91 16.69
N LEU A 568 -17.25 -19.64 18.01
CA LEU A 568 -17.23 -18.30 18.59
C LEU A 568 -15.82 -17.70 18.69
N GLN A 569 -14.79 -18.43 18.29
CA GLN A 569 -13.39 -18.06 18.50
C GLN A 569 -13.03 -16.68 17.93
N ASP A 570 -13.36 -16.46 16.66
CA ASP A 570 -13.04 -15.24 15.91
C ASP A 570 -14.20 -14.25 15.93
N THR A 571 -13.87 -12.96 15.89
CA THR A 571 -14.87 -11.88 15.88
C THR A 571 -15.46 -11.61 14.49
N HIS A 572 -14.80 -12.04 13.41
CA HIS A 572 -15.03 -11.57 12.04
C HIS A 572 -16.49 -11.70 11.58
N TRP A 573 -17.05 -12.90 11.61
CA TRP A 573 -18.45 -13.15 11.23
C TRP A 573 -19.45 -12.34 12.04
N TYR A 574 -19.16 -12.14 13.32
CA TYR A 574 -20.01 -11.39 14.26
C TYR A 574 -19.87 -9.87 14.10
N ALA A 575 -18.76 -9.42 13.51
CA ALA A 575 -18.57 -8.06 13.03
C ALA A 575 -19.08 -7.86 11.59
N GLY A 576 -19.56 -8.91 10.91
CA GLY A 576 -20.05 -8.86 9.53
C GLY A 576 -18.96 -8.91 8.46
N TYR A 577 -17.74 -9.32 8.81
CA TYR A 577 -16.67 -9.56 7.84
C TYR A 577 -16.77 -10.99 7.30
N PHE A 578 -17.16 -11.11 6.03
CA PHE A 578 -17.27 -12.37 5.28
C PHE A 578 -16.44 -12.24 4.00
N GLY A 579 -15.86 -13.33 3.50
CA GLY A 579 -14.93 -13.28 2.36
C GLY A 579 -13.54 -12.73 2.72
N TYR A 580 -13.35 -12.34 3.99
CA TYR A 580 -12.10 -11.75 4.50
C TYR A 580 -11.02 -12.81 4.71
N PHE A 581 -11.36 -13.95 5.34
CA PHE A 581 -10.35 -14.93 5.78
C PHE A 581 -9.40 -15.43 4.68
N PRO A 582 -9.83 -15.66 3.42
CA PRO A 582 -8.92 -16.10 2.38
C PRO A 582 -7.69 -15.21 2.17
N SER A 583 -7.83 -13.90 2.38
CA SER A 583 -6.74 -12.93 2.25
C SER A 583 -5.52 -13.28 3.11
N TYR A 584 -5.73 -13.91 4.27
CA TYR A 584 -4.66 -14.31 5.17
C TYR A 584 -3.72 -15.35 4.55
N THR A 585 -4.26 -16.44 4.02
CA THR A 585 -3.46 -17.50 3.42
C THR A 585 -2.88 -17.06 2.09
N ILE A 586 -3.64 -16.32 1.28
CA ILE A 586 -3.12 -15.77 0.01
C ILE A 586 -1.97 -14.81 0.28
N GLY A 587 -2.08 -13.96 1.30
CA GLY A 587 -0.99 -13.09 1.77
C GLY A 587 0.25 -13.88 2.18
N ALA A 588 0.09 -14.96 2.95
CA ALA A 588 1.22 -15.81 3.37
C ALA A 588 1.96 -16.43 2.18
N MET A 589 1.21 -16.87 1.17
CA MET A 589 1.77 -17.41 -0.07
C MET A 589 2.49 -16.35 -0.90
N ALA A 590 1.87 -15.17 -1.05
CA ALA A 590 2.48 -14.04 -1.73
C ALA A 590 3.77 -13.57 -1.02
N ALA A 591 3.80 -13.57 0.32
CA ALA A 591 4.97 -13.21 1.11
C ALA A 591 6.18 -14.11 0.79
N HIS A 592 5.97 -15.43 0.76
CA HIS A 592 7.00 -16.39 0.35
C HIS A 592 7.44 -16.12 -1.09
N GLN A 593 6.51 -16.03 -2.03
CA GLN A 593 6.85 -15.88 -3.45
C GLN A 593 7.65 -14.60 -3.72
N LEU A 594 7.29 -13.49 -3.06
CA LEU A 594 8.04 -12.23 -3.09
C LEU A 594 9.42 -12.38 -2.45
N PHE A 595 9.51 -13.05 -1.30
CA PHE A 595 10.79 -13.25 -0.60
C PHE A 595 11.77 -14.08 -1.44
N THR A 596 11.28 -15.18 -2.03
CA THR A 596 12.08 -16.03 -2.93
C THR A 596 12.57 -15.25 -4.15
N THR A 597 11.72 -14.40 -4.72
CA THR A 597 12.09 -13.54 -5.87
C THR A 597 13.16 -12.53 -5.47
N MET A 598 12.98 -11.85 -4.33
CA MET A 598 13.99 -10.93 -3.78
C MET A 598 15.34 -11.62 -3.52
N GLN A 599 15.33 -12.85 -3.02
CA GLN A 599 16.56 -13.64 -2.86
C GLN A 599 17.24 -13.93 -4.19
N GLY A 600 16.47 -14.14 -5.27
CA GLY A 600 17.00 -14.24 -6.63
C GLY A 600 17.64 -12.94 -7.11
N ASP A 601 16.94 -11.81 -6.93
CA ASP A 601 17.38 -10.50 -7.42
C ASP A 601 18.59 -9.94 -6.66
N LEU A 602 18.60 -10.07 -5.33
CA LEU A 602 19.64 -9.52 -4.46
C LEU A 602 20.74 -10.54 -4.12
N GLY A 603 20.55 -11.81 -4.44
CA GLY A 603 21.39 -12.95 -4.04
C GLY A 603 21.06 -13.46 -2.63
N ALA A 604 20.74 -14.75 -2.50
CA ALA A 604 20.28 -15.35 -1.25
C ALA A 604 21.29 -15.23 -0.09
N ASP A 605 22.59 -15.41 -0.35
CA ASP A 605 23.65 -15.23 0.64
C ASP A 605 23.77 -13.79 1.11
N ASN A 606 23.57 -12.83 0.18
CA ASN A 606 23.58 -11.41 0.50
C ASN A 606 22.37 -11.04 1.36
N VAL A 607 21.16 -11.50 1.00
CA VAL A 607 19.95 -11.32 1.82
C VAL A 607 20.15 -11.88 3.23
N SER A 608 20.67 -13.11 3.35
CA SER A 608 20.96 -13.72 4.65
C SER A 608 21.97 -12.88 5.44
N GLY A 609 23.07 -12.46 4.81
CA GLY A 609 24.09 -11.62 5.44
C GLY A 609 23.61 -10.22 5.83
N LEU A 610 22.59 -9.67 5.14
CA LEU A 610 21.92 -8.42 5.52
C LEU A 610 21.09 -8.60 6.79
N ILE A 611 20.30 -9.66 6.87
CA ILE A 611 19.47 -9.99 8.04
C ILE A 611 20.35 -10.28 9.26
N GLU A 612 21.43 -11.06 9.11
CA GLU A 612 22.39 -11.38 10.19
C GLU A 612 23.04 -10.13 10.81
N LYS A 613 23.13 -9.04 10.04
CA LYS A 613 23.69 -7.76 10.48
C LYS A 613 22.62 -6.77 10.95
N GLY A 614 21.34 -7.12 10.82
CA GLY A 614 20.21 -6.21 11.06
C GLY A 614 20.17 -5.02 10.11
N ASN A 615 20.67 -5.19 8.88
CA ASN A 615 20.62 -4.17 7.83
C ASN A 615 19.43 -4.45 6.90
N PHE A 616 18.27 -3.90 7.23
CA PHE A 616 17.04 -4.13 6.47
C PHE A 616 16.83 -3.10 5.34
N GLU A 617 17.66 -2.05 5.23
CA GLU A 617 17.47 -0.99 4.24
C GLU A 617 17.43 -1.52 2.79
N PRO A 618 18.33 -2.44 2.34
CA PRO A 618 18.23 -2.97 0.98
C PRO A 618 17.00 -3.85 0.75
N ILE A 619 16.56 -4.58 1.77
CA ILE A 619 15.36 -5.44 1.71
C ILE A 619 14.10 -4.57 1.58
N VAL A 620 13.96 -3.55 2.44
CA VAL A 620 12.87 -2.58 2.36
C VAL A 620 12.95 -1.80 1.05
N GLY A 621 14.15 -1.47 0.57
CA GLY A 621 14.37 -0.82 -0.73
C GLY A 621 13.82 -1.64 -1.90
N TRP A 622 14.08 -2.96 -1.91
CA TRP A 622 13.53 -3.85 -2.93
C TRP A 622 11.99 -3.91 -2.88
N LEU A 623 11.41 -4.01 -1.67
CA LEU A 623 9.95 -3.99 -1.52
C LEU A 623 9.35 -2.64 -1.94
N ARG A 624 10.02 -1.52 -1.64
CA ARG A 624 9.61 -0.18 -2.06
C ARG A 624 9.50 -0.08 -3.58
N GLU A 625 10.52 -0.52 -4.28
CA GLU A 625 10.61 -0.47 -5.74
C GLU A 625 9.61 -1.41 -6.42
N ASN A 626 9.45 -2.64 -5.92
CA ASN A 626 8.71 -3.68 -6.61
C ASN A 626 7.24 -3.76 -6.20
N VAL A 627 6.91 -3.40 -4.95
CA VAL A 627 5.58 -3.57 -4.36
C VAL A 627 4.99 -2.23 -3.93
N HIS A 628 5.66 -1.49 -3.03
CA HIS A 628 5.01 -0.41 -2.28
C HIS A 628 4.69 0.82 -3.14
N ALA A 629 5.63 1.25 -3.98
CA ALA A 629 5.49 2.46 -4.80
C ALA A 629 4.42 2.35 -5.91
N HIS A 630 3.83 1.16 -6.11
CA HIS A 630 2.84 0.91 -7.16
C HIS A 630 1.40 1.10 -6.70
N GLY A 631 1.15 1.26 -5.40
CA GLY A 631 -0.20 1.45 -4.87
C GLY A 631 -1.22 0.42 -5.39
N ARG A 632 -2.32 0.89 -5.98
CA ARG A 632 -3.40 0.06 -6.58
C ARG A 632 -3.33 -0.04 -8.11
N MET A 633 -2.13 0.04 -8.68
CA MET A 633 -1.93 0.00 -10.13
C MET A 633 -2.06 -1.39 -10.74
N ASP A 634 -1.77 -2.45 -9.99
CA ASP A 634 -1.99 -3.83 -10.43
C ASP A 634 -3.49 -4.22 -10.34
N SER A 635 -3.87 -5.31 -10.98
CA SER A 635 -5.26 -5.84 -10.93
C SER A 635 -5.67 -6.32 -9.53
N GLY A 636 -4.68 -6.72 -8.73
CA GLY A 636 -4.79 -7.38 -7.43
C GLY A 636 -3.51 -8.17 -7.16
N VAL A 637 -3.50 -8.99 -6.11
CA VAL A 637 -2.32 -9.77 -5.72
C VAL A 637 -1.76 -10.65 -6.86
N GLN A 638 -2.59 -11.20 -7.76
CA GLN A 638 -2.09 -11.98 -8.90
C GLN A 638 -1.36 -11.12 -9.93
N GLY A 639 -1.94 -9.96 -10.26
CA GLY A 639 -1.32 -8.99 -11.17
C GLY A 639 0.04 -8.53 -10.66
N LEU A 640 0.12 -8.21 -9.37
CA LEU A 640 1.36 -7.81 -8.71
C LEU A 640 2.41 -8.93 -8.76
N LEU A 641 2.03 -10.16 -8.38
CA LEU A 641 2.94 -11.29 -8.41
C LEU A 641 3.42 -11.60 -9.82
N LYS A 642 2.54 -11.51 -10.83
CA LYS A 642 2.94 -11.72 -12.22
C LYS A 642 3.95 -10.66 -12.69
N ARG A 643 3.77 -9.40 -12.30
CA ARG A 643 4.69 -8.31 -12.63
C ARG A 643 6.04 -8.48 -11.96
N VAL A 644 6.06 -8.78 -10.66
CA VAL A 644 7.30 -8.84 -9.86
C VAL A 644 8.03 -10.17 -10.05
N THR A 645 7.30 -11.27 -10.10
CA THR A 645 7.86 -12.64 -10.03
C THR A 645 7.77 -13.41 -11.35
N GLY A 646 7.11 -12.84 -12.36
CA GLY A 646 6.89 -13.46 -13.67
C GLY A 646 5.78 -14.51 -13.70
N ARG A 647 5.17 -14.84 -12.55
CA ARG A 647 4.13 -15.87 -12.41
C ARG A 647 3.05 -15.48 -11.40
N THR A 648 1.90 -16.12 -11.52
CA THR A 648 0.80 -16.05 -10.55
C THR A 648 1.17 -16.81 -9.26
N LEU A 649 0.31 -16.71 -8.26
CA LEU A 649 0.40 -17.43 -6.98
C LEU A 649 0.59 -18.94 -7.21
N ASP A 650 1.55 -19.54 -6.51
CA ASP A 650 1.88 -20.97 -6.63
C ASP A 650 1.70 -21.70 -5.29
N ALA A 651 0.61 -22.49 -5.20
CA ALA A 651 0.29 -23.29 -4.02
C ALA A 651 1.30 -24.41 -3.74
N ASN A 652 1.88 -25.01 -4.78
CA ASN A 652 2.83 -26.10 -4.58
C ASN A 652 4.15 -25.57 -4.04
N ALA A 653 4.65 -24.46 -4.59
CA ALA A 653 5.87 -23.83 -4.08
C ALA A 653 5.74 -23.39 -2.61
N TYR A 654 4.54 -22.97 -2.19
CA TYR A 654 4.27 -22.66 -0.79
C TYR A 654 4.28 -23.90 0.11
N CYS A 655 3.62 -24.98 -0.31
CA CYS A 655 3.68 -26.26 0.40
C CYS A 655 5.11 -26.80 0.51
N ASP A 656 5.88 -26.76 -0.58
CA ASP A 656 7.27 -27.25 -0.60
C ASP A 656 8.15 -26.50 0.41
N TYR A 657 7.97 -25.18 0.54
CA TYR A 657 8.64 -24.37 1.57
C TYR A 657 8.27 -24.80 2.99
N LEU A 658 6.98 -24.94 3.28
CA LEU A 658 6.53 -25.34 4.61
C LEU A 658 7.02 -26.76 4.96
N GLU A 659 6.94 -27.69 4.01
CA GLU A 659 7.45 -29.05 4.16
C GLU A 659 8.95 -29.06 4.43
N GLN A 660 9.74 -28.29 3.68
CA GLN A 660 11.17 -28.19 3.89
C GLN A 660 11.50 -27.60 5.26
N LYS A 661 10.82 -26.51 5.64
CA LYS A 661 11.07 -25.80 6.90
C LYS A 661 10.73 -26.64 8.15
N TYR A 662 9.68 -27.47 8.07
CA TYR A 662 9.20 -28.26 9.21
C TYR A 662 9.65 -29.74 9.19
N SER A 663 10.37 -30.18 8.16
CA SER A 663 11.03 -31.50 8.12
C SER A 663 12.47 -31.49 8.63
N SER A 664 13.12 -30.32 8.59
CA SER A 664 14.41 -30.04 9.26
C SER A 664 14.21 -29.68 10.73
#